data_AF-A0A0R3W8N0-F1
#
_entry.id   AF-A0A0R3W8N0-F1
#
_cell.length_a   1.000
_cell.length_b   1.000
_cell.length_c   1.000
_cell.angle_alpha   90.00
_cell.angle_beta   90.00
_cell.angle_gamma   90.00
#
_symmetry.space_group_name_H-M   'P 1'
#
loop_
_entity.id
_entity.type
_entity.pdbx_description
1 polymer ?
#
loop_
_entity_poly.entity_id
_entity_poly.type
_entity_poly.pdbx_seq_one_letter_code
_entity_poly.pdbx_strand_id
1 'polypeptide(L)'
;MTVDETVAKASVLTESAIRFCRVRRFFRPYFLISGSQMLKKTIKCLWNTLPELLGFLLLLMLWILSATVVAMCLFSGPLRQKSYYSATSQFHKPDRAGLGWLYETFYNLIVLLTTANHPDVILSNYSENRAAAFFDIVFLAVGTYIFMNIFTAIMYNQFRGYLLSSVQKRIFRRRVAVRAAFEVLKSRDPVPVVEANKVLQLLEETSLPDWKKSAISIKLMTQYEGGPVDLKEFMDVFRLLDLSSSRRTPTLVRRFNNPMALRIQSFCLSDLCRRVELFISLVNVACIILQLVAFEDADKPSFAFLVRLLIISYLYCSNACLIAQPMINTFFATLYIVENGVRLWVHGWRNSLLIPLTLFDVCVSIGNLALRLYEIGLIACGIRRVGPENWSPYDFGQLANLLVILRTLRFMQISNLMTNVLFQMPHHLAPVLGVFISFYYVYALLGFSLFHGTIEHPANGSAVSNKTYVCGTYQQLNYWSINFDDFAASIFTLWSLMVLNNWHVIVRAFTEKIGRWVHIYMLSWWLIASVILLTLITAMIIESFLFARQLHTNQTDVLQLSERPRANAPRPATGSRSRCCDDGDDRGRLIDDNGVEELLPAFELSSHERTSASAAATMEMEDVLMTPPSATMAFSFEQMFVGSYEEPTNEELVRHLQRHTELGALISI
;
A
#
# COMPACT_ATOMS: atom_id res chain seq x y z
N MET A 1 -20.31 30.47 39.23
CA MET A 1 -21.08 29.33 38.73
C MET A 1 -21.76 28.63 39.88
N THR A 2 -23.09 28.73 39.94
CA THR A 2 -23.91 27.91 40.84
C THR A 2 -24.10 26.51 40.24
N VAL A 3 -24.57 25.56 41.05
CA VAL A 3 -24.90 24.21 40.57
C VAL A 3 -26.00 24.26 39.49
N ASP A 4 -26.94 25.18 39.62
CA ASP A 4 -28.05 25.32 38.67
C ASP A 4 -27.58 25.77 37.28
N GLU A 5 -26.53 26.61 37.17
CA GLU A 5 -25.91 26.93 35.88
C GLU A 5 -25.28 25.70 35.21
N THR A 6 -24.67 24.80 35.99
CA THR A 6 -24.03 23.59 35.42
C THR A 6 -25.07 22.54 35.03
N VAL A 7 -26.15 22.40 35.82
CA VAL A 7 -27.31 21.55 35.49
C VAL A 7 -28.05 22.09 34.25
N ALA A 8 -28.28 23.39 34.15
CA ALA A 8 -28.94 24.01 32.99
C ALA A 8 -28.09 23.91 31.71
N LYS A 9 -26.77 24.03 31.80
CA LYS A 9 -25.89 23.75 30.65
C LYS A 9 -25.89 22.27 30.27
N ALA A 10 -25.89 21.36 31.25
CA ALA A 10 -25.98 19.92 30.98
C ALA A 10 -27.32 19.49 30.36
N SER A 11 -28.44 20.11 30.73
CA SER A 11 -29.75 19.81 30.13
C SER A 11 -29.83 20.34 28.68
N VAL A 12 -29.34 21.54 28.40
CA VAL A 12 -29.28 22.08 27.02
C VAL A 12 -28.32 21.28 26.14
N LEU A 13 -27.17 20.84 26.68
CA LEU A 13 -26.24 19.95 25.96
C LEU A 13 -26.86 18.57 25.69
N THR A 14 -27.61 17.99 26.62
CA THR A 14 -28.30 16.71 26.36
C THR A 14 -29.46 16.84 25.39
N GLU A 15 -30.28 17.90 25.47
CA GLU A 15 -31.38 18.11 24.51
C GLU A 15 -30.87 18.35 23.07
N SER A 16 -29.77 19.08 22.91
CA SER A 16 -29.12 19.27 21.61
C SER A 16 -28.45 17.97 21.13
N ALA A 17 -27.70 17.26 21.98
CA ALA A 17 -27.13 15.96 21.66
C ALA A 17 -28.19 14.93 21.22
N ILE A 18 -29.37 14.91 21.85
CA ILE A 18 -30.49 14.04 21.45
C ILE A 18 -31.01 14.39 20.03
N ARG A 19 -31.08 15.67 19.66
CA ARG A 19 -31.45 16.10 18.29
C ARG A 19 -30.37 15.81 17.24
N PHE A 20 -29.09 15.80 17.64
CA PHE A 20 -27.95 15.48 16.77
C PHE A 20 -27.66 13.98 16.63
N CYS A 21 -27.86 13.18 17.68
CA CYS A 21 -27.57 11.74 17.75
C CYS A 21 -28.63 10.89 17.02
N ARG A 22 -28.74 11.11 15.70
CA ARG A 22 -29.64 10.36 14.82
C ARG A 22 -29.08 8.95 14.62
N VAL A 23 -29.45 8.02 15.49
CA VAL A 23 -28.95 6.62 15.55
C VAL A 23 -28.87 5.93 14.17
N ARG A 24 -29.83 6.19 13.27
CA ARG A 24 -29.83 5.75 11.85
C ARG A 24 -28.52 6.04 11.09
N ARG A 25 -27.75 7.06 11.47
CA ARG A 25 -26.44 7.38 10.88
C ARG A 25 -25.39 6.30 11.18
N PHE A 26 -25.33 5.78 12.41
CA PHE A 26 -24.35 4.77 12.81
C PHE A 26 -24.53 3.42 12.08
N PHE A 27 -25.73 3.13 11.58
CA PHE A 27 -25.99 1.96 10.73
C PHE A 27 -25.52 2.11 9.27
N ARG A 28 -24.98 3.27 8.84
CA ARG A 28 -24.54 3.46 7.44
C ARG A 28 -23.40 2.53 7.00
N PRO A 29 -22.33 2.29 7.79
CA PRO A 29 -21.28 1.34 7.43
C PRO A 29 -21.79 -0.11 7.28
N TYR A 30 -22.91 -0.46 7.93
CA TYR A 30 -23.51 -1.79 7.75
C TYR A 30 -23.86 -2.08 6.29
N PHE A 31 -24.30 -1.08 5.50
CA PHE A 31 -24.59 -1.27 4.07
C PHE A 31 -23.32 -1.57 3.24
N LEU A 32 -22.20 -0.91 3.57
CA LEU A 32 -20.89 -1.17 2.94
C LEU A 32 -20.40 -2.59 3.27
N ILE A 33 -20.51 -2.97 4.56
CA ILE A 33 -20.15 -4.30 5.05
C ILE A 33 -21.11 -5.37 4.48
N SER A 34 -22.41 -5.08 4.34
CA SER A 34 -23.38 -6.05 3.83
C SER A 34 -23.17 -6.36 2.35
N GLY A 35 -22.71 -5.38 1.56
CA GLY A 35 -22.37 -5.55 0.14
C GLY A 35 -21.10 -6.36 -0.09
N SER A 36 -20.05 -6.19 0.72
CA SER A 36 -18.75 -6.84 0.50
C SER A 36 -18.53 -8.10 1.35
N GLN A 37 -18.50 -9.25 0.69
CA GLN A 37 -18.15 -10.53 1.32
C GLN A 37 -16.71 -10.55 1.89
N MET A 38 -15.80 -9.73 1.35
CA MET A 38 -14.44 -9.61 1.86
C MET A 38 -14.40 -8.78 3.15
N LEU A 39 -15.15 -7.67 3.26
CA LEU A 39 -15.26 -6.91 4.52
C LEU A 39 -15.84 -7.78 5.65
N LYS A 40 -16.88 -8.58 5.37
CA LYS A 40 -17.45 -9.53 6.35
C LYS A 40 -16.41 -10.52 6.86
N LYS A 41 -15.58 -11.07 5.97
CA LYS A 41 -14.45 -11.95 6.34
C LYS A 41 -13.42 -11.22 7.20
N THR A 42 -12.99 -10.02 6.82
CA THR A 42 -12.00 -9.25 7.59
C THR A 42 -12.51 -8.89 8.99
N ILE A 43 -13.78 -8.48 9.13
CA ILE A 43 -14.40 -8.21 10.43
C ILE A 43 -14.54 -9.49 11.25
N LYS A 44 -14.94 -10.62 10.63
CA LYS A 44 -15.05 -11.90 11.34
C LYS A 44 -13.69 -12.50 11.70
N CYS A 45 -12.62 -12.19 10.96
CA CYS A 45 -11.25 -12.42 11.37
C CYS A 45 -10.96 -11.65 12.66
N LEU A 46 -11.08 -10.32 12.61
CA LEU A 46 -10.74 -9.44 13.73
C LEU A 46 -11.51 -9.79 15.02
N TRP A 47 -12.79 -10.15 14.90
CA TRP A 47 -13.58 -10.62 16.03
C TRP A 47 -13.08 -11.95 16.59
N ASN A 48 -12.62 -12.87 15.73
CA ASN A 48 -12.12 -14.17 16.15
C ASN A 48 -10.70 -14.11 16.74
N THR A 49 -9.87 -13.12 16.38
CA THR A 49 -8.51 -12.95 16.93
C THR A 49 -8.52 -12.17 18.24
N LEU A 50 -9.54 -11.34 18.49
CA LEU A 50 -9.68 -10.53 19.71
C LEU A 50 -9.50 -11.28 21.05
N PRO A 51 -9.98 -12.52 21.25
CA PRO A 51 -9.80 -13.25 22.51
C PRO A 51 -8.34 -13.59 22.82
N GLU A 52 -7.53 -13.89 21.81
CA GLU A 52 -6.10 -14.16 21.99
C GLU A 52 -5.33 -12.87 22.30
N LEU A 53 -5.66 -11.80 21.57
CA LEU A 53 -5.11 -10.46 21.80
C LEU A 53 -5.45 -9.95 23.21
N LEU A 54 -6.61 -10.31 23.77
CA LEU A 54 -7.02 -9.91 25.12
C LEU A 54 -6.06 -10.42 26.20
N GLY A 55 -5.56 -11.65 26.09
CA GLY A 55 -4.56 -12.20 27.01
C GLY A 55 -3.24 -11.43 26.97
N PHE A 56 -2.81 -11.04 25.77
CA PHE A 56 -1.63 -10.19 25.59
C PHE A 56 -1.86 -8.76 26.12
N LEU A 57 -3.01 -8.15 25.82
CA LEU A 57 -3.35 -6.80 26.28
C LEU A 57 -3.50 -6.72 27.80
N LEU A 58 -3.94 -7.81 28.46
CA LEU A 58 -3.93 -7.94 29.92
C LEU A 58 -2.48 -7.94 30.46
N LEU A 59 -1.56 -8.67 29.83
CA LEU A 59 -0.15 -8.68 30.23
C LEU A 59 0.52 -7.31 30.05
N LEU A 60 0.22 -6.60 28.96
CA LEU A 60 0.67 -5.23 28.74
C LEU A 60 0.07 -4.25 29.78
N MET A 61 -1.22 -4.40 30.11
CA MET A 61 -1.89 -3.60 31.13
C MET A 61 -1.28 -3.84 32.53
N LEU A 62 -0.95 -5.10 32.85
CA LEU A 62 -0.23 -5.47 34.08
C LEU A 62 1.18 -4.85 34.12
N TRP A 63 1.91 -4.84 33.00
CA TRP A 63 3.20 -4.15 32.88
C TRP A 63 3.06 -2.66 33.22
N ILE A 64 2.13 -1.95 32.57
CA ILE A 64 1.91 -0.52 32.81
C ILE A 64 1.49 -0.25 34.27
N LEU A 65 0.64 -1.09 34.87
CA LEU A 65 0.29 -0.98 36.29
C LEU A 65 1.49 -1.20 37.22
N SER A 66 2.34 -2.20 36.95
CA SER A 66 3.56 -2.42 37.75
C SER A 66 4.52 -1.23 37.64
N ALA A 67 4.72 -0.68 36.44
CA ALA A 67 5.52 0.51 36.20
C ALA A 67 4.91 1.76 36.86
N THR A 68 3.57 1.85 36.92
CA THR A 68 2.84 2.92 37.63
C THR A 68 3.17 2.88 39.12
N VAL A 69 3.05 1.71 39.77
CA VAL A 69 3.38 1.57 41.20
C VAL A 69 4.86 1.84 41.47
N VAL A 70 5.77 1.37 40.60
CA VAL A 70 7.20 1.65 40.71
C VAL A 70 7.51 3.14 40.56
N ALA A 71 6.91 3.82 39.57
CA ALA A 71 7.05 5.27 39.38
C ALA A 71 6.53 6.05 40.60
N MET A 72 5.37 5.66 41.13
CA MET A 72 4.82 6.23 42.36
C MET A 72 5.79 6.09 43.52
N CYS A 73 6.38 4.91 43.74
CA CYS A 73 7.36 4.69 44.80
C CYS A 73 8.69 5.44 44.60
N LEU A 74 9.21 5.55 43.38
CA LEU A 74 10.49 6.20 43.09
C LEU A 74 10.43 7.74 43.07
N PHE A 75 9.30 8.32 42.65
CA PHE A 75 9.19 9.76 42.39
C PHE A 75 8.38 10.53 43.44
N SER A 76 7.65 9.88 44.36
CA SER A 76 6.79 10.57 45.34
C SER A 76 7.36 10.73 46.76
N GLY A 77 8.65 10.49 46.98
CA GLY A 77 9.23 10.51 48.32
C GLY A 77 9.05 11.86 49.04
N PRO A 78 8.73 11.90 50.36
CA PRO A 78 8.44 13.15 51.06
C PRO A 78 9.64 14.11 51.17
N LEU A 79 10.86 13.60 51.02
CA LEU A 79 12.08 14.42 50.88
C LEU A 79 12.13 15.20 49.55
N ARG A 80 11.41 14.71 48.52
CA ARG A 80 11.43 15.24 47.14
C ARG A 80 10.43 16.38 46.92
N GLN A 81 9.34 16.44 47.70
CA GLN A 81 8.35 17.52 47.65
C GLN A 81 8.90 18.93 47.98
N LYS A 82 10.14 19.04 48.50
CA LYS A 82 10.81 20.32 48.77
C LYS A 82 11.67 20.83 47.61
N SER A 83 11.76 20.10 46.51
CA SER A 83 12.55 20.51 45.33
C SER A 83 11.76 21.46 44.42
N TYR A 84 12.45 22.45 43.85
CA TYR A 84 11.91 23.37 42.84
C TYR A 84 11.39 22.62 41.60
N TYR A 85 12.05 21.53 41.20
CA TYR A 85 11.63 20.70 40.06
C TYR A 85 10.45 19.77 40.37
N SER A 86 10.10 19.59 41.65
CA SER A 86 8.99 18.71 42.01
C SER A 86 7.64 19.25 41.53
N ALA A 87 7.45 20.57 41.51
CA ALA A 87 6.19 21.22 41.10
C ALA A 87 5.94 21.18 39.59
N THR A 88 6.98 20.98 38.77
CA THR A 88 6.89 20.80 37.31
C THR A 88 6.93 19.34 36.88
N SER A 89 7.13 18.39 37.81
CA SER A 89 7.17 16.96 37.49
C SER A 89 5.78 16.39 37.16
N GLN A 90 5.68 15.65 36.05
CA GLN A 90 4.43 14.98 35.65
C GLN A 90 4.02 13.83 36.59
N PHE A 91 4.91 13.46 37.53
CA PHE A 91 4.69 12.46 38.58
C PHE A 91 4.33 13.08 39.95
N HIS A 92 4.25 14.42 40.06
CA HIS A 92 3.97 15.12 41.31
C HIS A 92 2.71 14.58 42.00
N LYS A 93 2.81 14.33 43.31
CA LYS A 93 1.68 13.86 44.13
C LYS A 93 0.91 15.05 44.70
N PRO A 94 -0.33 15.33 44.25
CA PRO A 94 -1.14 16.43 44.78
C PRO A 94 -1.57 16.15 46.23
N ASP A 95 -1.64 17.19 47.06
CA ASP A 95 -1.93 17.12 48.51
C ASP A 95 -3.27 16.46 48.90
N ARG A 96 -4.17 16.19 47.93
CA ARG A 96 -5.47 15.57 48.16
C ARG A 96 -5.82 14.44 47.18
N ALA A 97 -4.84 13.83 46.53
CA ALA A 97 -5.08 12.78 45.54
C ALA A 97 -4.50 11.41 45.95
N GLY A 98 -5.39 10.50 46.37
CA GLY A 98 -5.11 9.06 46.46
C GLY A 98 -5.22 8.39 45.09
N LEU A 99 -6.35 7.72 44.83
CA LEU A 99 -6.65 7.07 43.54
C LEU A 99 -6.48 7.98 42.31
N GLY A 100 -6.75 9.29 42.46
CA GLY A 100 -6.54 10.26 41.37
C GLY A 100 -5.08 10.37 40.90
N TRP A 101 -4.11 10.26 41.81
CA TRP A 101 -2.69 10.35 41.46
C TRP A 101 -2.17 9.07 40.81
N LEU A 102 -2.69 7.91 41.20
CA LEU A 102 -2.49 6.64 40.48
C LEU A 102 -3.01 6.76 39.03
N TYR A 103 -4.22 7.32 38.85
CA TYR A 103 -4.82 7.52 37.53
C TYR A 103 -3.99 8.44 36.62
N GLU A 104 -3.56 9.62 37.09
CA GLU A 104 -2.75 10.51 36.24
C GLU A 104 -1.38 9.89 35.93
N THR A 105 -0.77 9.19 36.89
CA THR A 105 0.51 8.48 36.67
C THR A 105 0.35 7.37 35.62
N PHE A 106 -0.70 6.56 35.73
CA PHE A 106 -1.03 5.49 34.78
C PHE A 106 -1.27 6.04 33.37
N TYR A 107 -2.02 7.14 33.26
CA TYR A 107 -2.24 7.83 31.98
C TYR A 107 -0.93 8.36 31.39
N ASN A 108 -0.10 9.05 32.18
CA ASN A 108 1.19 9.58 31.72
C ASN A 108 2.15 8.47 31.25
N LEU A 109 2.08 7.26 31.84
CA LEU A 109 2.81 6.09 31.36
C LEU A 109 2.21 5.44 30.11
N ILE A 110 0.90 5.55 29.86
CA ILE A 110 0.32 5.16 28.54
C ILE A 110 0.76 6.14 27.45
N VAL A 111 0.81 7.45 27.75
CA VAL A 111 1.37 8.44 26.81
C VAL A 111 2.85 8.12 26.53
N LEU A 112 3.63 7.76 27.55
CA LEU A 112 5.04 7.37 27.41
C LEU A 112 5.21 6.06 26.63
N LEU A 113 4.30 5.10 26.77
CA LEU A 113 4.29 3.86 25.98
C LEU A 113 4.13 4.15 24.47
N THR A 114 3.43 5.23 24.12
CA THR A 114 3.35 5.79 22.75
C THR A 114 4.50 6.74 22.39
N THR A 115 5.49 6.90 23.27
CA THR A 115 6.63 7.86 23.19
C THR A 115 6.24 9.34 23.10
N ALA A 116 4.96 9.68 23.26
CA ALA A 116 4.41 10.99 22.91
C ALA A 116 4.62 12.11 23.93
N ASN A 117 5.23 11.82 25.09
CA ASN A 117 5.66 12.79 26.13
C ASN A 117 7.10 12.54 26.62
N HIS A 118 7.90 11.78 25.86
CA HIS A 118 9.35 11.70 26.07
C HIS A 118 10.03 12.84 25.29
N PRO A 119 10.97 13.60 25.89
CA PRO A 119 11.61 13.39 27.20
C PRO A 119 10.91 14.07 28.39
N ASP A 120 9.90 14.91 28.15
CA ASP A 120 9.33 15.84 29.13
C ASP A 120 8.86 15.17 30.44
N VAL A 121 8.31 13.95 30.36
CA VAL A 121 7.77 13.21 31.50
C VAL A 121 8.85 12.84 32.53
N ILE A 122 10.07 12.52 32.10
CA ILE A 122 11.18 12.09 32.97
C ILE A 122 12.18 13.22 33.27
N LEU A 123 12.24 14.27 32.44
CA LEU A 123 13.30 15.28 32.48
C LEU A 123 13.50 15.95 33.86
N SER A 124 12.41 16.25 34.56
CA SER A 124 12.43 16.82 35.93
C SER A 124 13.03 15.88 36.99
N ASN A 125 12.83 14.57 36.85
CA ASN A 125 13.43 13.57 37.72
C ASN A 125 14.90 13.29 37.35
N TYR A 126 15.24 13.41 36.07
CA TYR A 126 16.60 13.23 35.53
C TYR A 126 17.54 14.39 35.90
N SER A 127 17.06 15.63 35.92
CA SER A 127 17.85 16.79 36.37
C SER A 127 18.21 16.72 37.85
N GLU A 128 17.38 16.10 38.69
CA GLU A 128 17.67 15.83 40.10
C GLU A 128 18.60 14.61 40.29
N ASN A 129 18.37 13.54 39.54
CA ASN A 129 19.23 12.35 39.56
C ASN A 129 19.26 11.65 38.20
N ARG A 130 20.44 11.59 37.58
CA ARG A 130 20.65 10.94 36.28
C ARG A 130 20.20 9.47 36.24
N ALA A 131 20.23 8.78 37.38
CA ALA A 131 19.75 7.39 37.48
C ALA A 131 18.24 7.23 37.20
N ALA A 132 17.45 8.31 37.24
CA ALA A 132 16.04 8.29 36.83
C ALA A 132 15.84 7.84 35.37
N ALA A 133 16.83 8.06 34.49
CA ALA A 133 16.78 7.59 33.11
C ALA A 133 16.69 6.06 32.99
N PHE A 134 17.20 5.28 33.97
CA PHE A 134 17.07 3.81 33.93
C PHE A 134 15.61 3.35 34.00
N PHE A 135 14.74 4.04 34.73
CA PHE A 135 13.30 3.72 34.77
C PHE A 135 12.67 3.88 33.38
N ASP A 136 12.93 5.02 32.74
CA ASP A 136 12.37 5.39 31.45
C ASP A 136 12.88 4.49 30.30
N ILE A 137 14.20 4.27 30.24
CA ILE A 137 14.84 3.37 29.27
C ILE A 137 14.30 1.94 29.40
N VAL A 138 14.16 1.41 30.62
CA VAL A 138 13.60 0.06 30.83
C VAL A 138 12.11 0.02 30.49
N PHE A 139 11.36 1.07 30.83
CA PHE A 139 9.93 1.16 30.50
C PHE A 139 9.68 1.14 28.98
N LEU A 140 10.45 1.93 28.22
CA LEU A 140 10.35 2.00 26.76
C LEU A 140 10.90 0.74 26.07
N ALA A 141 12.00 0.16 26.56
CA ALA A 141 12.55 -1.07 26.00
C ALA A 141 11.57 -2.24 26.10
N VAL A 142 10.94 -2.43 27.26
CA VAL A 142 9.96 -3.51 27.48
C VAL A 142 8.60 -3.15 26.87
N GLY A 143 8.10 -1.95 27.11
CA GLY A 143 6.78 -1.50 26.65
C GLY A 143 6.68 -1.31 25.14
N THR A 144 7.57 -0.51 24.57
CA THR A 144 7.50 -0.11 23.17
C THR A 144 8.24 -1.08 22.26
N TYR A 145 9.48 -1.46 22.57
CA TYR A 145 10.27 -2.33 21.67
C TYR A 145 9.99 -3.83 21.81
N ILE A 146 9.64 -4.33 23.01
CA ILE A 146 9.27 -5.74 23.19
C ILE A 146 7.76 -5.92 22.99
N PHE A 147 6.90 -5.33 23.83
CA PHE A 147 5.46 -5.61 23.77
C PHE A 147 4.81 -5.16 22.45
N MET A 148 4.95 -3.92 21.98
CA MET A 148 4.24 -3.49 20.75
C MET A 148 4.67 -4.24 19.48
N ASN A 149 5.94 -4.66 19.40
CA ASN A 149 6.42 -5.49 18.29
C ASN A 149 5.92 -6.93 18.38
N ILE A 150 5.86 -7.53 19.58
CA ILE A 150 5.24 -8.86 19.77
C ILE A 150 3.73 -8.80 19.45
N PHE A 151 3.02 -7.74 19.86
CA PHE A 151 1.62 -7.54 19.47
C PHE A 151 1.45 -7.53 17.95
N THR A 152 2.31 -6.77 17.26
CA THR A 152 2.31 -6.68 15.79
C THR A 152 2.58 -8.05 15.14
N ALA A 153 3.49 -8.85 15.70
CA ALA A 153 3.76 -10.21 15.23
C ALA A 153 2.60 -11.19 15.48
N ILE A 154 1.91 -11.10 16.62
CA ILE A 154 0.70 -11.91 16.91
C ILE A 154 -0.43 -11.54 15.94
N MET A 155 -0.68 -10.23 15.75
CA MET A 155 -1.64 -9.70 14.78
C MET A 155 -1.36 -10.21 13.37
N TYR A 156 -0.11 -10.11 12.92
CA TYR A 156 0.35 -10.61 11.62
C TYR A 156 0.08 -12.11 11.46
N ASN A 157 0.56 -12.93 12.40
CA ASN A 157 0.45 -14.39 12.33
C ASN A 157 -1.02 -14.86 12.32
N GLN A 158 -1.87 -14.30 13.19
CA GLN A 158 -3.28 -14.71 13.25
C GLN A 158 -4.09 -14.25 12.05
N PHE A 159 -3.85 -13.02 11.57
CA PHE A 159 -4.48 -12.55 10.35
C PHE A 159 -4.05 -13.38 9.13
N ARG A 160 -2.76 -13.68 8.99
CA ARG A 160 -2.18 -14.56 7.97
C ARG A 160 -2.79 -15.97 8.01
N GLY A 161 -2.88 -16.59 9.18
CA GLY A 161 -3.49 -17.89 9.37
C GLY A 161 -4.98 -17.92 8.98
N TYR A 162 -5.73 -16.88 9.34
CA TYR A 162 -7.13 -16.74 8.91
C TYR A 162 -7.24 -16.55 7.39
N LEU A 163 -6.41 -15.69 6.77
CA LEU A 163 -6.39 -15.46 5.33
C LEU A 163 -6.14 -16.76 4.56
N LEU A 164 -5.09 -17.49 4.93
CA LEU A 164 -4.77 -18.80 4.39
C LEU A 164 -5.98 -19.73 4.51
N SER A 165 -6.52 -19.93 5.72
CA SER A 165 -7.68 -20.80 5.93
C SER A 165 -8.92 -20.35 5.11
N SER A 166 -9.12 -19.05 4.91
CA SER A 166 -10.19 -18.46 4.09
C SER A 166 -10.02 -18.73 2.59
N VAL A 167 -8.78 -18.82 2.09
CA VAL A 167 -8.44 -19.21 0.71
C VAL A 167 -8.53 -20.72 0.54
N GLN A 168 -7.94 -21.50 1.44
CA GLN A 168 -8.04 -22.97 1.47
C GLN A 168 -9.53 -23.40 1.44
N LYS A 169 -10.38 -22.82 2.31
CA LYS A 169 -11.84 -23.07 2.32
C LYS A 169 -12.59 -22.56 1.08
N ARG A 170 -11.98 -21.78 0.20
CA ARG A 170 -12.55 -21.41 -1.11
C ARG A 170 -12.16 -22.42 -2.19
N ILE A 171 -10.88 -22.79 -2.26
CA ILE A 171 -10.38 -23.81 -3.20
C ILE A 171 -11.04 -25.17 -2.89
N PHE A 172 -11.12 -25.55 -1.61
CA PHE A 172 -11.78 -26.79 -1.18
C PHE A 172 -13.24 -26.87 -1.65
N ARG A 173 -14.05 -25.83 -1.38
CA ARG A 173 -15.45 -25.80 -1.86
C ARG A 173 -15.56 -25.82 -3.39
N ARG A 174 -14.57 -25.28 -4.11
CA ARG A 174 -14.49 -25.41 -5.57
C ARG A 174 -14.21 -26.84 -6.00
N ARG A 175 -13.22 -27.51 -5.40
CA ARG A 175 -12.90 -28.93 -5.68
C ARG A 175 -14.09 -29.83 -5.35
N VAL A 176 -14.81 -29.60 -4.25
CA VAL A 176 -16.09 -30.28 -3.92
C VAL A 176 -17.15 -30.04 -5.01
N ALA A 177 -17.34 -28.80 -5.48
CA ALA A 177 -18.32 -28.49 -6.52
C ALA A 177 -17.98 -29.12 -7.88
N VAL A 178 -16.70 -29.15 -8.28
CA VAL A 178 -16.25 -29.85 -9.49
C VAL A 178 -16.44 -31.36 -9.35
N ARG A 179 -16.12 -31.95 -8.19
CA ARG A 179 -16.36 -33.37 -7.92
C ARG A 179 -17.85 -33.72 -7.96
N ALA A 180 -18.72 -32.86 -7.43
CA ALA A 180 -20.17 -33.03 -7.53
C ALA A 180 -20.68 -32.95 -8.97
N ALA A 181 -20.16 -32.01 -9.78
CA ALA A 181 -20.49 -31.92 -11.20
C ALA A 181 -20.09 -33.20 -11.95
N PHE A 182 -18.92 -33.78 -11.68
CA PHE A 182 -18.52 -35.06 -12.25
C PHE A 182 -19.49 -36.20 -11.90
N GLU A 183 -19.88 -36.33 -10.62
CA GLU A 183 -20.84 -37.37 -10.19
C GLU A 183 -22.22 -37.27 -10.87
N VAL A 184 -22.63 -36.07 -11.27
CA VAL A 184 -23.88 -35.83 -12.01
C VAL A 184 -23.74 -36.03 -13.53
N LEU A 185 -22.51 -35.96 -14.08
CA LEU A 185 -22.25 -35.97 -15.53
C LEU A 185 -21.65 -37.29 -16.07
N LYS A 186 -21.21 -38.19 -15.20
CA LYS A 186 -20.66 -39.51 -15.56
C LYS A 186 -21.68 -40.36 -16.36
N SER A 187 -21.18 -41.17 -17.30
CA SER A 187 -21.95 -42.26 -17.89
C SER A 187 -22.26 -43.36 -16.85
N ARG A 188 -23.23 -44.23 -17.18
CA ARG A 188 -23.62 -45.40 -16.35
C ARG A 188 -22.94 -46.71 -16.78
N ASP A 189 -22.12 -46.66 -17.81
CA ASP A 189 -21.34 -47.78 -18.34
C ASP A 189 -20.13 -48.08 -17.41
N PRO A 190 -19.42 -49.23 -17.54
CA PRO A 190 -18.67 -49.81 -16.41
C PRO A 190 -17.39 -49.07 -15.99
N VAL A 191 -17.05 -47.96 -16.64
CA VAL A 191 -16.07 -46.98 -16.16
C VAL A 191 -16.80 -45.63 -16.06
N PRO A 192 -16.75 -44.91 -14.92
CA PRO A 192 -17.42 -43.63 -14.77
C PRO A 192 -16.61 -42.55 -15.52
N VAL A 193 -17.07 -42.14 -16.71
CA VAL A 193 -16.36 -41.19 -17.58
C VAL A 193 -17.32 -40.10 -18.08
N VAL A 194 -16.84 -38.88 -18.33
CA VAL A 194 -17.64 -37.76 -18.82
C VAL A 194 -17.27 -37.41 -20.28
N GLU A 195 -18.23 -37.44 -21.20
CA GLU A 195 -18.01 -37.04 -22.60
C GLU A 195 -17.66 -35.54 -22.72
N ALA A 196 -16.56 -35.21 -23.42
CA ALA A 196 -16.15 -33.83 -23.66
C ALA A 196 -17.26 -32.95 -24.29
N ASN A 197 -18.06 -33.50 -25.20
CA ASN A 197 -19.15 -32.77 -25.86
C ASN A 197 -20.20 -32.23 -24.86
N LYS A 198 -20.52 -32.99 -23.80
CA LYS A 198 -21.42 -32.53 -22.72
C LYS A 198 -20.78 -31.39 -21.93
N VAL A 199 -19.47 -31.46 -21.66
CA VAL A 199 -18.72 -30.39 -20.98
C VAL A 199 -18.69 -29.11 -21.81
N LEU A 200 -18.51 -29.22 -23.14
CA LEU A 200 -18.53 -28.07 -24.06
C LEU A 200 -19.89 -27.36 -24.08
N GLN A 201 -20.99 -28.10 -24.20
CA GLN A 201 -22.35 -27.54 -24.14
C GLN A 201 -22.61 -26.81 -22.81
N LEU A 202 -22.25 -27.42 -21.68
CA LEU A 202 -22.40 -26.81 -20.36
C LEU A 202 -21.52 -25.55 -20.19
N LEU A 203 -20.33 -25.51 -20.80
CA LEU A 203 -19.49 -24.31 -20.78
C LEU A 203 -20.16 -23.14 -21.53
N GLU A 204 -20.88 -23.38 -22.62
CA GLU A 204 -21.65 -22.34 -23.32
C GLU A 204 -22.74 -21.75 -22.41
N GLU A 205 -23.52 -22.57 -21.72
CA GLU A 205 -24.59 -22.12 -20.81
C GLU A 205 -24.08 -21.39 -19.55
N THR A 206 -22.87 -21.69 -19.06
CA THR A 206 -22.35 -21.07 -17.83
C THR A 206 -22.09 -19.56 -17.95
N SER A 207 -22.27 -18.82 -16.85
CA SER A 207 -21.87 -17.41 -16.74
C SER A 207 -20.36 -17.21 -16.49
N LEU A 208 -19.50 -18.08 -17.03
CA LEU A 208 -18.04 -17.97 -16.93
C LEU A 208 -17.50 -16.91 -17.91
N PRO A 209 -16.39 -16.22 -17.58
CA PRO A 209 -15.71 -15.34 -18.55
C PRO A 209 -15.26 -16.12 -19.79
N ASP A 210 -15.44 -15.54 -20.97
CA ASP A 210 -15.21 -16.24 -22.25
C ASP A 210 -13.81 -16.83 -22.36
N TRP A 211 -12.79 -16.10 -21.91
CA TRP A 211 -11.40 -16.59 -21.90
C TRP A 211 -11.20 -17.84 -21.04
N LYS A 212 -12.02 -18.06 -19.99
CA LYS A 212 -12.01 -19.30 -19.20
C LYS A 212 -12.71 -20.43 -19.95
N LYS A 213 -13.83 -20.13 -20.62
CA LYS A 213 -14.50 -21.11 -21.50
C LYS A 213 -13.53 -21.59 -22.59
N SER A 214 -12.87 -20.67 -23.29
CA SER A 214 -11.87 -20.97 -24.32
C SER A 214 -10.64 -21.70 -23.77
N ALA A 215 -10.10 -21.31 -22.62
CA ALA A 215 -8.95 -22.01 -22.04
C ALA A 215 -9.28 -23.46 -21.67
N ILE A 216 -10.48 -23.70 -21.13
CA ILE A 216 -10.96 -25.04 -20.78
C ILE A 216 -11.23 -25.87 -22.05
N SER A 217 -11.94 -25.32 -23.05
CA SER A 217 -12.24 -26.04 -24.29
C SER A 217 -10.99 -26.34 -25.12
N ILE A 218 -10.00 -25.44 -25.14
CA ILE A 218 -8.69 -25.71 -25.77
C ILE A 218 -8.02 -26.90 -25.07
N LYS A 219 -7.84 -26.87 -23.74
CA LYS A 219 -7.18 -27.97 -23.01
C LYS A 219 -7.91 -29.32 -23.21
N LEU A 220 -9.25 -29.29 -23.20
CA LEU A 220 -10.10 -30.46 -23.45
C LEU A 220 -9.87 -31.07 -24.85
N MET A 221 -9.71 -30.22 -25.88
CA MET A 221 -9.48 -30.67 -27.26
C MET A 221 -8.03 -31.04 -27.56
N THR A 222 -7.04 -30.36 -26.98
CA THR A 222 -5.61 -30.57 -27.32
C THR A 222 -4.95 -31.68 -26.52
N GLN A 223 -5.39 -31.92 -25.27
CA GLN A 223 -4.72 -32.86 -24.36
C GLN A 223 -5.48 -34.19 -24.20
N TYR A 224 -6.79 -34.19 -24.48
CA TYR A 224 -7.67 -35.36 -24.36
C TYR A 224 -8.41 -35.68 -25.68
N GLU A 225 -7.98 -35.08 -26.80
CA GLU A 225 -8.51 -35.28 -28.17
C GLU A 225 -10.03 -35.11 -28.33
N GLY A 226 -10.72 -34.47 -27.38
CA GLY A 226 -12.19 -34.43 -27.33
C GLY A 226 -12.86 -35.77 -26.96
N GLY A 227 -12.10 -36.72 -26.41
CA GLY A 227 -12.57 -38.01 -25.91
C GLY A 227 -13.36 -37.91 -24.59
N PRO A 228 -13.75 -39.06 -24.02
CA PRO A 228 -14.38 -39.13 -22.71
C PRO A 228 -13.32 -39.05 -21.60
N VAL A 229 -13.56 -38.20 -20.59
CA VAL A 229 -12.59 -37.75 -19.59
C VAL A 229 -12.82 -38.38 -18.20
N ASP A 230 -11.77 -38.95 -17.59
CA ASP A 230 -11.78 -39.53 -16.22
C ASP A 230 -11.89 -38.45 -15.13
N LEU A 231 -12.23 -38.86 -13.91
CA LEU A 231 -12.24 -38.01 -12.72
C LEU A 231 -10.94 -37.20 -12.53
N LYS A 232 -9.76 -37.81 -12.66
CA LYS A 232 -8.48 -37.12 -12.41
C LYS A 232 -8.26 -36.01 -13.43
N GLU A 233 -8.54 -36.33 -14.69
CA GLU A 233 -8.41 -35.46 -15.85
C GLU A 233 -9.41 -34.31 -15.80
N PHE A 234 -10.68 -34.62 -15.48
CA PHE A 234 -11.74 -33.63 -15.30
C PHE A 234 -11.39 -32.63 -14.18
N MET A 235 -10.91 -33.13 -13.04
CA MET A 235 -10.45 -32.27 -11.94
C MET A 235 -9.26 -31.38 -12.32
N ASP A 236 -8.35 -31.86 -13.19
CA ASP A 236 -7.20 -31.10 -13.68
C ASP A 236 -7.53 -30.09 -14.80
N VAL A 237 -8.47 -30.42 -15.70
CA VAL A 237 -9.06 -29.46 -16.64
C VAL A 237 -9.68 -28.29 -15.85
N PHE A 238 -10.42 -28.60 -14.77
CA PHE A 238 -10.98 -27.60 -13.87
C PHE A 238 -10.01 -27.04 -12.81
N ARG A 239 -8.69 -27.32 -12.87
CA ARG A 239 -7.67 -26.48 -12.20
C ARG A 239 -7.46 -25.14 -12.94
N LEU A 240 -7.64 -25.09 -14.26
CA LEU A 240 -7.56 -23.82 -15.05
C LEU A 240 -8.48 -22.72 -14.52
N LEU A 241 -9.60 -23.11 -13.93
CA LEU A 241 -10.57 -22.20 -13.30
C LEU A 241 -9.95 -21.33 -12.18
N ASP A 242 -8.85 -21.76 -11.55
CA ASP A 242 -8.13 -21.04 -10.48
C ASP A 242 -7.24 -19.89 -10.99
N LEU A 243 -7.02 -19.77 -12.31
CA LEU A 243 -6.29 -18.64 -12.91
C LEU A 243 -7.01 -17.30 -12.63
N SER A 244 -6.27 -16.29 -12.17
CA SER A 244 -6.77 -14.95 -11.83
C SER A 244 -7.30 -14.16 -13.03
N SER A 245 -6.54 -14.17 -14.12
CA SER A 245 -6.70 -13.33 -15.30
C SER A 245 -6.35 -14.13 -16.55
N SER A 246 -6.94 -13.74 -17.68
CA SER A 246 -6.41 -14.14 -18.98
C SER A 246 -4.95 -13.66 -19.10
N ARG A 247 -4.11 -14.41 -19.81
CA ARG A 247 -2.80 -13.94 -20.26
C ARG A 247 -3.06 -12.75 -21.18
N ARG A 248 -2.72 -11.52 -20.75
CA ARG A 248 -2.93 -10.31 -21.57
C ARG A 248 -2.32 -10.55 -22.95
N THR A 249 -3.16 -10.46 -23.99
CA THR A 249 -2.67 -10.52 -25.37
C THR A 249 -1.68 -9.37 -25.57
N PRO A 250 -0.55 -9.61 -26.27
CA PRO A 250 0.42 -8.55 -26.52
C PRO A 250 -0.28 -7.41 -27.28
N THR A 251 -0.02 -6.17 -26.88
CA THR A 251 -0.64 -5.00 -27.49
C THR A 251 -0.35 -4.98 -28.99
N LEU A 252 -1.40 -5.11 -29.81
CA LEU A 252 -1.29 -5.14 -31.27
C LEU A 252 -0.80 -3.78 -31.77
N VAL A 253 0.52 -3.64 -31.89
CA VAL A 253 1.17 -2.44 -32.40
C VAL A 253 0.78 -2.27 -33.87
N ARG A 254 0.37 -1.06 -34.25
CA ARG A 254 -0.08 -0.77 -35.61
C ARG A 254 1.07 -0.93 -36.60
N ARG A 255 1.06 -1.97 -37.44
CA ARG A 255 2.04 -2.11 -38.53
C ARG A 255 1.79 -1.01 -39.57
N PHE A 256 2.87 -0.30 -39.95
CA PHE A 256 2.86 0.67 -41.04
C PHE A 256 3.65 0.12 -42.23
N ASN A 257 3.18 0.36 -43.46
CA ASN A 257 3.88 -0.10 -44.66
C ASN A 257 5.05 0.81 -45.08
N ASN A 258 5.12 2.03 -44.54
CA ASN A 258 6.14 3.01 -44.93
C ASN A 258 7.45 2.81 -44.15
N PRO A 259 8.62 2.71 -44.81
CA PRO A 259 9.89 2.38 -44.14
C PRO A 259 10.34 3.45 -43.12
N MET A 260 10.02 4.72 -43.35
CA MET A 260 10.30 5.79 -42.38
C MET A 260 9.37 5.72 -41.15
N ALA A 261 8.11 5.33 -41.34
CA ALA A 261 7.19 5.11 -40.22
C ALA A 261 7.65 3.92 -39.34
N LEU A 262 8.13 2.84 -39.97
CA LEU A 262 8.73 1.70 -39.28
C LEU A 262 9.99 2.07 -38.47
N ARG A 263 10.86 2.95 -38.99
CA ARG A 263 12.03 3.47 -38.25
C ARG A 263 11.64 4.34 -37.05
N ILE A 264 10.65 5.22 -37.20
CA ILE A 264 10.13 6.05 -36.10
C ILE A 264 9.49 5.14 -35.04
N GLN A 265 8.69 4.17 -35.47
CA GLN A 265 8.06 3.16 -34.62
C GLN A 265 9.08 2.33 -33.83
N SER A 266 10.13 1.81 -34.46
CA SER A 266 11.15 1.03 -33.74
C SER A 266 11.97 1.90 -32.78
N PHE A 267 12.22 3.17 -33.10
CA PHE A 267 12.86 4.11 -32.18
C PHE A 267 11.97 4.39 -30.96
N CYS A 268 10.69 4.74 -31.15
CA CYS A 268 9.76 5.05 -30.06
C CYS A 268 9.42 3.85 -29.17
N LEU A 269 9.61 2.62 -29.66
CA LEU A 269 9.46 1.39 -28.87
C LEU A 269 10.74 1.00 -28.12
N SER A 270 11.89 1.61 -28.43
CA SER A 270 13.17 1.29 -27.81
C SER A 270 13.28 1.79 -26.36
N ASP A 271 14.03 1.06 -25.52
CA ASP A 271 14.36 1.51 -24.17
C ASP A 271 15.23 2.78 -24.16
N LEU A 272 15.93 3.08 -25.27
CA LEU A 272 16.66 4.34 -25.42
C LEU A 272 15.71 5.54 -25.46
N CYS A 273 14.62 5.46 -26.23
CA CYS A 273 13.60 6.53 -26.25
C CYS A 273 12.99 6.74 -24.86
N ARG A 274 12.63 5.66 -24.16
CA ARG A 274 12.10 5.71 -22.78
C ARG A 274 13.08 6.36 -21.79
N ARG A 275 14.39 6.08 -21.92
CA ARG A 275 15.45 6.74 -21.12
C ARG A 275 15.58 8.23 -21.44
N VAL A 276 15.46 8.63 -22.71
CA VAL A 276 15.51 10.04 -23.13
C VAL A 276 14.29 10.82 -22.63
N GLU A 277 13.07 10.27 -22.75
CA GLU A 277 11.85 10.88 -22.20
C GLU A 277 11.96 11.12 -20.69
N LEU A 278 12.50 10.15 -19.96
CA LEU A 278 12.70 10.23 -18.52
C LEU A 278 13.79 11.24 -18.13
N PHE A 279 14.87 11.32 -18.90
CA PHE A 279 15.90 12.35 -18.74
C PHE A 279 15.35 13.76 -18.97
N ILE A 280 14.55 13.98 -20.02
CA ILE A 280 13.88 15.27 -20.27
C ILE A 280 12.96 15.65 -19.11
N SER A 281 12.20 14.68 -18.56
CA SER A 281 11.35 14.93 -17.40
C SER A 281 12.15 15.27 -16.13
N LEU A 282 13.32 14.65 -15.93
CA LEU A 282 14.21 14.94 -14.81
C LEU A 282 14.86 16.33 -14.95
N VAL A 283 15.32 16.69 -16.16
CA VAL A 283 15.86 18.03 -16.47
C VAL A 283 14.81 19.11 -16.20
N ASN A 284 13.56 18.94 -16.63
CA ASN A 284 12.50 19.92 -16.36
C ASN A 284 12.20 20.05 -14.86
N VAL A 285 12.17 18.95 -14.09
CA VAL A 285 12.00 19.04 -12.63
C VAL A 285 13.21 19.72 -11.97
N ALA A 286 14.44 19.45 -12.42
CA ALA A 286 15.62 20.18 -11.96
C ALA A 286 15.55 21.67 -12.29
N CYS A 287 15.04 22.04 -13.48
CA CYS A 287 14.74 23.43 -13.81
C CYS A 287 13.73 24.04 -12.83
N ILE A 288 12.59 23.39 -12.56
CA ILE A 288 11.57 23.90 -11.63
C ILE A 288 12.14 24.06 -10.20
N ILE A 289 12.97 23.13 -9.73
CA ILE A 289 13.66 23.24 -8.42
C ILE A 289 14.59 24.46 -8.41
N LEU A 290 15.42 24.64 -9.45
CA LEU A 290 16.30 25.81 -9.58
C LEU A 290 15.49 27.13 -9.68
N GLN A 291 14.35 27.13 -10.37
CA GLN A 291 13.44 28.27 -10.47
C GLN A 291 12.82 28.65 -9.12
N LEU A 292 12.45 27.67 -8.29
CA LEU A 292 11.91 27.89 -6.95
C LEU A 292 12.99 28.42 -5.99
N VAL A 293 14.16 27.78 -5.94
CA VAL A 293 15.28 28.21 -5.08
C VAL A 293 15.77 29.61 -5.47
N ALA A 294 15.92 29.91 -6.77
CA ALA A 294 16.34 31.22 -7.24
C ALA A 294 15.29 32.34 -7.01
N PHE A 295 14.03 31.99 -6.73
CA PHE A 295 13.00 32.94 -6.33
C PHE A 295 13.04 33.28 -4.83
N GLU A 296 13.45 32.32 -3.98
CA GLU A 296 13.52 32.47 -2.53
C GLU A 296 14.86 33.07 -2.05
N ASP A 297 15.97 32.78 -2.73
CA ASP A 297 17.31 33.32 -2.41
C ASP A 297 17.63 34.69 -3.06
N ALA A 298 16.62 35.41 -3.57
CA ALA A 298 16.79 36.72 -4.22
C ALA A 298 17.52 37.77 -3.35
N ASP A 299 17.41 37.67 -2.03
CA ASP A 299 18.06 38.56 -1.06
C ASP A 299 19.47 38.10 -0.61
N LYS A 300 19.99 36.95 -1.08
CA LYS A 300 21.27 36.37 -0.60
C LYS A 300 22.36 36.32 -1.68
N PRO A 301 23.50 37.05 -1.53
CA PRO A 301 24.48 37.21 -2.60
C PRO A 301 25.37 35.98 -2.87
N SER A 302 25.37 34.96 -2.02
CA SER A 302 26.26 33.78 -2.13
C SER A 302 25.83 32.78 -3.20
N PHE A 303 24.53 32.47 -3.31
CA PHE A 303 24.03 31.50 -4.28
C PHE A 303 23.99 32.06 -5.72
N ALA A 304 24.01 33.38 -5.85
CA ALA A 304 24.01 34.09 -7.13
C ALA A 304 25.18 33.70 -8.06
N PHE A 305 26.29 33.18 -7.56
CA PHE A 305 27.41 32.75 -8.41
C PHE A 305 27.06 31.51 -9.25
N LEU A 306 26.45 30.48 -8.65
CA LEU A 306 26.08 29.24 -9.36
C LEU A 306 24.94 29.50 -10.36
N VAL A 307 23.97 30.32 -9.98
CA VAL A 307 22.89 30.80 -10.85
C VAL A 307 23.46 31.62 -12.02
N ARG A 308 24.42 32.52 -11.78
CA ARG A 308 25.10 33.27 -12.86
C ARG A 308 25.91 32.36 -13.79
N LEU A 309 26.61 31.34 -13.27
CA LEU A 309 27.48 30.48 -14.07
C LEU A 309 26.71 29.63 -15.11
N LEU A 310 25.50 29.18 -14.76
CA LEU A 310 24.63 28.43 -15.68
C LEU A 310 23.79 29.35 -16.60
N ILE A 311 23.63 30.63 -16.24
CA ILE A 311 22.75 31.60 -16.92
C ILE A 311 23.57 32.78 -17.52
N ILE A 312 24.79 32.49 -18.00
CA ILE A 312 25.69 33.49 -18.62
C ILE A 312 25.05 34.21 -19.83
N SER A 313 24.05 33.61 -20.48
CA SER A 313 23.35 34.20 -21.63
C SER A 313 22.13 35.08 -21.28
N TYR A 314 21.72 35.24 -20.01
CA TYR A 314 20.43 35.88 -19.68
C TYR A 314 20.48 37.06 -18.67
N LEU A 315 21.67 37.54 -18.32
CA LEU A 315 21.84 38.62 -17.32
C LEU A 315 21.81 40.04 -17.91
N TYR A 316 20.89 40.34 -18.83
CA TYR A 316 20.80 41.69 -19.44
C TYR A 316 19.38 42.22 -19.73
N CYS A 317 18.38 41.83 -18.94
CA CYS A 317 17.13 42.61 -18.88
C CYS A 317 16.37 42.44 -17.55
N SER A 318 16.21 43.55 -16.82
CA SER A 318 15.43 43.61 -15.57
C SER A 318 13.94 43.26 -15.74
N ASN A 319 13.42 43.27 -16.98
CA ASN A 319 11.99 43.04 -17.27
C ASN A 319 11.73 41.76 -18.09
N ALA A 320 12.72 41.20 -18.80
CA ALA A 320 12.50 40.02 -19.65
C ALA A 320 12.46 38.70 -18.87
N CYS A 321 13.11 38.62 -17.71
CA CYS A 321 13.13 37.41 -16.88
C CYS A 321 11.71 36.91 -16.52
N LEU A 322 10.78 37.85 -16.25
CA LEU A 322 9.37 37.55 -15.96
C LEU A 322 8.63 36.85 -17.12
N ILE A 323 9.06 37.09 -18.37
CA ILE A 323 8.44 36.54 -19.59
C ILE A 323 9.17 35.26 -20.03
N ALA A 324 10.48 35.18 -19.81
CA ALA A 324 11.31 34.03 -20.12
C ALA A 324 10.87 32.76 -19.38
N GLN A 325 10.47 32.91 -18.11
CA GLN A 325 10.13 31.80 -17.23
C GLN A 325 8.87 31.02 -17.73
N PRO A 326 7.72 31.67 -18.02
CA PRO A 326 6.61 31.00 -18.71
C PRO A 326 6.99 30.39 -20.06
N MET A 327 7.87 31.04 -20.85
CA MET A 327 8.27 30.52 -22.17
C MET A 327 9.04 29.20 -22.09
N ILE A 328 10.01 29.06 -21.19
CA ILE A 328 10.76 27.81 -20.99
C ILE A 328 9.81 26.69 -20.53
N ASN A 329 8.95 26.98 -19.56
CA ASN A 329 8.02 26.00 -19.00
C ASN A 329 6.93 25.60 -20.02
N THR A 330 6.56 26.50 -20.94
CA THR A 330 5.66 26.22 -22.07
C THR A 330 6.34 25.39 -23.16
N PHE A 331 7.63 25.62 -23.44
CA PHE A 331 8.39 24.79 -24.38
C PHE A 331 8.45 23.32 -23.93
N PHE A 332 8.69 23.05 -22.64
CA PHE A 332 8.57 21.68 -22.12
C PHE A 332 7.12 21.15 -22.21
N ALA A 333 6.10 21.98 -21.98
CA ALA A 333 4.70 21.56 -22.11
C ALA A 333 4.33 21.17 -23.56
N THR A 334 4.81 21.88 -24.58
CA THR A 334 4.57 21.51 -25.98
C THR A 334 5.33 20.25 -26.39
N LEU A 335 6.59 20.08 -25.94
CA LEU A 335 7.34 18.82 -26.11
C LEU A 335 6.55 17.61 -25.57
N TYR A 336 5.94 17.73 -24.39
CA TYR A 336 5.15 16.65 -23.79
C TYR A 336 3.86 16.31 -24.56
N ILE A 337 3.27 17.27 -25.28
CA ILE A 337 2.13 17.03 -26.18
C ILE A 337 2.58 16.33 -27.46
N VAL A 338 3.71 16.74 -28.05
CA VAL A 338 4.29 16.09 -29.23
C VAL A 338 4.67 14.63 -28.91
N GLU A 339 5.36 14.40 -27.78
CA GLU A 339 5.74 13.07 -27.28
C GLU A 339 4.52 12.15 -27.14
N ASN A 340 3.49 12.60 -26.42
CA ASN A 340 2.25 11.84 -26.27
C ASN A 340 1.53 11.61 -27.61
N GLY A 341 1.52 12.59 -28.51
CA GLY A 341 0.95 12.44 -29.86
C GLY A 341 1.64 11.37 -30.70
N VAL A 342 2.97 11.28 -30.64
CA VAL A 342 3.75 10.22 -31.31
C VAL A 342 3.48 8.85 -30.68
N ARG A 343 3.48 8.74 -29.35
CA ARG A 343 3.14 7.49 -28.62
C ARG A 343 1.76 6.96 -29.02
N LEU A 344 0.78 7.86 -29.08
CA LEU A 344 -0.62 7.63 -29.44
C LEU A 344 -0.80 7.22 -30.92
N TRP A 345 0.03 7.76 -31.81
CA TRP A 345 0.10 7.38 -33.23
C TRP A 345 0.70 5.97 -33.43
N VAL A 346 1.78 5.64 -32.70
CA VAL A 346 2.47 4.33 -32.76
C VAL A 346 1.58 3.18 -32.23
N HIS A 347 0.95 3.37 -31.07
CA HIS A 347 0.11 2.33 -30.44
C HIS A 347 -1.32 2.33 -30.99
N GLY A 348 -1.80 3.47 -31.50
CA GLY A 348 -3.17 3.69 -31.95
C GLY A 348 -4.10 4.13 -30.81
N TRP A 349 -5.06 4.99 -31.14
CA TRP A 349 -5.97 5.64 -30.17
C TRP A 349 -6.65 4.67 -29.21
N ARG A 350 -7.31 3.63 -29.72
CA ARG A 350 -8.05 2.64 -28.91
C ARG A 350 -7.13 1.88 -27.94
N ASN A 351 -5.95 1.46 -28.39
CA ASN A 351 -5.02 0.68 -27.58
C ASN A 351 -4.33 1.55 -26.51
N SER A 352 -4.07 2.82 -26.83
CA SER A 352 -3.40 3.76 -25.92
C SER A 352 -4.28 4.13 -24.72
N LEU A 353 -5.58 4.37 -24.95
CA LEU A 353 -6.53 4.72 -23.88
C LEU A 353 -6.84 3.54 -22.93
N LEU A 354 -6.58 2.30 -23.35
CA LEU A 354 -6.71 1.10 -22.50
C LEU A 354 -5.54 0.94 -21.51
N ILE A 355 -4.45 1.71 -21.65
CA ILE A 355 -3.30 1.68 -20.74
C ILE A 355 -3.44 2.85 -19.75
N PRO A 356 -3.71 2.61 -18.45
CA PRO A 356 -4.09 3.68 -17.52
C PRO A 356 -2.95 4.69 -17.26
N LEU A 357 -1.69 4.25 -17.30
CA LEU A 357 -0.53 5.14 -17.20
C LEU A 357 -0.40 6.05 -18.43
N THR A 358 -0.67 5.54 -19.63
CA THR A 358 -0.64 6.34 -20.87
C THR A 358 -1.83 7.31 -20.94
N LEU A 359 -3.00 6.93 -20.40
CA LEU A 359 -4.13 7.83 -20.22
C LEU A 359 -3.79 8.99 -19.26
N PHE A 360 -3.23 8.67 -18.09
CA PHE A 360 -2.78 9.65 -17.11
C PHE A 360 -1.72 10.60 -17.70
N ASP A 361 -0.71 10.07 -18.39
CA ASP A 361 0.32 10.82 -19.11
C ASP A 361 -0.27 11.84 -20.10
N VAL A 362 -1.33 11.47 -20.81
CA VAL A 362 -2.03 12.36 -21.77
C VAL A 362 -2.79 13.45 -21.03
N CYS A 363 -3.58 13.10 -20.01
CA CYS A 363 -4.34 14.06 -19.21
C CYS A 363 -3.44 15.10 -18.52
N VAL A 364 -2.32 14.67 -17.92
CA VAL A 364 -1.36 15.56 -17.24
C VAL A 364 -0.70 16.52 -18.22
N SER A 365 -0.28 16.06 -19.41
CA SER A 365 0.30 16.96 -20.43
C SER A 365 -0.69 17.99 -20.96
N ILE A 366 -1.95 17.58 -21.21
CA ILE A 366 -3.00 18.49 -21.69
C ILE A 366 -3.33 19.54 -20.61
N GLY A 367 -3.49 19.11 -19.35
CA GLY A 367 -3.70 20.03 -18.22
C GLY A 367 -2.56 21.03 -18.05
N ASN A 368 -1.30 20.56 -18.12
CA ASN A 368 -0.13 21.43 -18.03
C ASN A 368 -0.08 22.47 -19.16
N LEU A 369 -0.26 22.06 -20.43
CA LEU A 369 -0.27 23.02 -21.53
C LEU A 369 -1.45 24.01 -21.42
N ALA A 370 -2.63 23.55 -21.03
CA ALA A 370 -3.79 24.42 -20.84
C ALA A 370 -3.55 25.48 -19.76
N LEU A 371 -2.97 25.09 -18.60
CA LEU A 371 -2.60 26.04 -17.55
C LEU A 371 -1.50 27.02 -17.98
N ARG A 372 -0.49 26.59 -18.75
CA ARG A 372 0.55 27.51 -19.26
C ARG A 372 0.04 28.50 -20.29
N LEU A 373 -0.85 28.07 -21.20
CA LEU A 373 -1.51 28.98 -22.15
C LEU A 373 -2.43 29.96 -21.41
N TYR A 374 -3.06 29.54 -20.31
CA TYR A 374 -3.88 30.41 -19.46
C TYR A 374 -3.03 31.42 -18.66
N GLU A 375 -1.94 30.98 -18.03
CA GLU A 375 -0.92 31.81 -17.36
C GLU A 375 -0.41 32.92 -18.30
N ILE A 376 0.06 32.55 -19.50
CA ILE A 376 0.53 33.50 -20.52
C ILE A 376 -0.61 34.41 -21.00
N GLY A 377 -1.83 33.89 -21.16
CA GLY A 377 -3.00 34.67 -21.55
C GLY A 377 -3.37 35.76 -20.54
N LEU A 378 -3.37 35.44 -19.23
CA LEU A 378 -3.61 36.42 -18.17
C LEU A 378 -2.53 37.50 -18.12
N ILE A 379 -1.26 37.11 -18.27
CA ILE A 379 -0.12 38.05 -18.34
C ILE A 379 -0.26 38.98 -19.55
N ALA A 380 -0.57 38.44 -20.73
CA ALA A 380 -0.74 39.20 -21.97
C ALA A 380 -1.94 40.17 -21.92
N CYS A 381 -3.04 39.78 -21.26
CA CYS A 381 -4.19 40.65 -21.02
C CYS A 381 -4.01 41.60 -19.81
N GLY A 382 -2.89 41.54 -19.09
CA GLY A 382 -2.60 42.39 -17.92
C GLY A 382 -3.46 42.08 -16.68
N ILE A 383 -4.16 40.94 -16.64
CA ILE A 383 -5.11 40.60 -15.59
C ILE A 383 -4.35 40.04 -14.38
N ARG A 384 -4.30 40.84 -13.30
CA ARG A 384 -3.49 40.51 -12.11
C ARG A 384 -4.16 39.57 -11.10
N ARG A 385 -5.49 39.43 -11.14
CA ARG A 385 -6.29 38.61 -10.21
C ARG A 385 -7.52 38.04 -10.91
N VAL A 386 -7.87 36.79 -10.60
CA VAL A 386 -9.01 36.07 -11.19
C VAL A 386 -9.83 35.37 -10.10
N GLY A 387 -11.15 35.36 -10.26
CA GLY A 387 -12.07 34.62 -9.39
C GLY A 387 -12.29 35.22 -8.01
N PRO A 388 -13.20 34.63 -7.20
CA PRO A 388 -13.54 35.15 -5.87
C PRO A 388 -12.38 35.05 -4.87
N GLU A 389 -11.47 34.09 -5.07
CA GLU A 389 -10.29 33.87 -4.23
C GLU A 389 -9.07 34.74 -4.62
N ASN A 390 -9.22 35.65 -5.60
CA ASN A 390 -8.16 36.58 -6.03
C ASN A 390 -6.86 35.92 -6.56
N TRP A 391 -6.94 34.70 -7.11
CA TRP A 391 -5.77 33.97 -7.64
C TRP A 391 -5.01 34.80 -8.68
N SER A 392 -3.69 34.81 -8.58
CA SER A 392 -2.78 35.49 -9.49
C SER A 392 -2.32 34.56 -10.63
N PRO A 393 -1.76 35.09 -11.74
CA PRO A 393 -1.17 34.26 -12.80
C PRO A 393 -0.10 33.28 -12.29
N TYR A 394 0.63 33.66 -11.24
CA TYR A 394 1.67 32.84 -10.60
C TYR A 394 1.10 31.58 -9.93
N ASP A 395 -0.09 31.65 -9.35
CA ASP A 395 -0.73 30.50 -8.69
C ASP A 395 -1.15 29.43 -9.71
N PHE A 396 -1.60 29.85 -10.91
CA PHE A 396 -1.80 28.93 -12.05
C PHE A 396 -0.47 28.34 -12.54
N GLY A 397 0.62 29.12 -12.51
CA GLY A 397 1.97 28.66 -12.79
C GLY A 397 2.49 27.63 -11.77
N GLN A 398 2.15 27.77 -10.49
CA GLN A 398 2.42 26.78 -9.44
C GLN A 398 1.60 25.49 -9.63
N LEU A 399 0.32 25.61 -9.97
CA LEU A 399 -0.52 24.44 -10.28
C LEU A 399 0.01 23.67 -11.50
N ALA A 400 0.51 24.37 -12.51
CA ALA A 400 1.20 23.77 -13.65
C ALA A 400 2.54 23.09 -13.25
N ASN A 401 3.33 23.69 -12.34
CA ASN A 401 4.52 23.04 -11.77
C ASN A 401 4.15 21.72 -11.07
N LEU A 402 3.05 21.67 -10.31
CA LEU A 402 2.57 20.46 -9.65
C LEU A 402 2.21 19.35 -10.65
N LEU A 403 1.59 19.68 -11.79
CA LEU A 403 1.35 18.71 -12.87
C LEU A 403 2.65 18.18 -13.49
N VAL A 404 3.70 19.01 -13.62
CA VAL A 404 5.02 18.53 -14.08
C VAL A 404 5.65 17.59 -13.04
N ILE A 405 5.53 17.88 -11.74
CA ILE A 405 6.00 16.98 -10.67
C ILE A 405 5.26 15.63 -10.72
N LEU A 406 3.95 15.62 -10.95
CA LEU A 406 3.17 14.38 -11.12
C LEU A 406 3.61 13.52 -12.32
N ARG A 407 4.24 14.11 -13.36
CA ARG A 407 4.84 13.35 -14.47
C ARG A 407 5.99 12.44 -14.03
N THR A 408 6.67 12.74 -12.90
CA THR A 408 7.75 11.90 -12.37
C THR A 408 7.30 10.49 -11.97
N LEU A 409 5.99 10.26 -11.77
CA LEU A 409 5.42 8.93 -11.55
C LEU A 409 5.70 7.96 -12.72
N ARG A 410 6.11 8.45 -13.90
CA ARG A 410 6.69 7.63 -14.97
C ARG A 410 7.93 6.85 -14.56
N PHE A 411 8.69 7.27 -13.55
CA PHE A 411 9.86 6.53 -13.05
C PHE A 411 9.49 5.12 -12.56
N MET A 412 8.24 4.92 -12.13
CA MET A 412 7.68 3.59 -11.82
C MET A 412 7.77 2.61 -13.01
N GLN A 413 7.70 3.12 -14.25
CA GLN A 413 7.75 2.35 -15.50
C GLN A 413 9.15 1.79 -15.81
N ILE A 414 10.19 2.17 -15.04
CA ILE A 414 11.52 1.55 -15.15
C ILE A 414 11.49 0.08 -14.72
N SER A 415 10.65 -0.28 -13.74
CA SER A 415 10.52 -1.67 -13.29
C SER A 415 9.07 -2.16 -13.34
N ASN A 416 8.86 -3.24 -14.08
CA ASN A 416 7.58 -3.95 -14.12
C ASN A 416 7.18 -4.40 -12.70
N LEU A 417 8.15 -4.76 -11.84
CA LEU A 417 7.92 -5.05 -10.43
C LEU A 417 7.23 -3.91 -9.69
N MET A 418 7.83 -2.71 -9.63
CA MET A 418 7.29 -1.62 -8.81
C MET A 418 5.96 -1.09 -9.36
N THR A 419 5.79 -1.08 -10.69
CA THR A 419 4.49 -0.78 -11.32
C THR A 419 3.42 -1.82 -10.94
N ASN A 420 3.72 -3.12 -11.02
CA ASN A 420 2.77 -4.17 -10.66
C ASN A 420 2.40 -4.11 -9.17
N VAL A 421 3.41 -3.92 -8.30
CA VAL A 421 3.21 -3.72 -6.86
C VAL A 421 2.29 -2.52 -6.61
N LEU A 422 2.71 -1.31 -6.97
CA LEU A 422 2.00 -0.10 -6.54
C LEU A 422 0.57 -0.01 -7.09
N PHE A 423 0.32 -0.46 -8.32
CA PHE A 423 -1.03 -0.40 -8.90
C PHE A 423 -1.95 -1.56 -8.49
N GLN A 424 -1.43 -2.71 -8.05
CA GLN A 424 -2.27 -3.82 -7.56
C GLN A 424 -2.53 -3.69 -6.04
N MET A 425 -1.62 -3.09 -5.26
CA MET A 425 -1.74 -2.86 -3.81
C MET A 425 -3.11 -2.30 -3.36
N PRO A 426 -3.69 -1.23 -3.97
CA PRO A 426 -4.97 -0.69 -3.53
C PRO A 426 -6.13 -1.69 -3.64
N HIS A 427 -6.11 -2.57 -4.65
CA HIS A 427 -7.13 -3.60 -4.82
C HIS A 427 -6.99 -4.71 -3.78
N HIS A 428 -5.77 -5.09 -3.40
CA HIS A 428 -5.55 -6.06 -2.33
C HIS A 428 -5.92 -5.46 -0.96
N LEU A 429 -5.59 -4.19 -0.70
CA LEU A 429 -5.83 -3.52 0.58
C LEU A 429 -7.28 -3.03 0.76
N ALA A 430 -8.06 -2.88 -0.33
CA ALA A 430 -9.44 -2.38 -0.30
C ALA A 430 -10.37 -3.02 0.76
N PRO A 431 -10.33 -4.34 1.07
CA PRO A 431 -11.14 -4.91 2.15
C PRO A 431 -10.78 -4.36 3.53
N VAL A 432 -9.49 -4.14 3.81
CA VAL A 432 -9.01 -3.60 5.10
C VAL A 432 -9.27 -2.10 5.18
N LEU A 433 -9.05 -1.35 4.09
CA LEU A 433 -9.43 0.07 4.01
C LEU A 433 -10.94 0.26 4.23
N GLY A 434 -11.78 -0.65 3.70
CA GLY A 434 -13.22 -0.62 3.93
C GLY A 434 -13.61 -0.81 5.41
N VAL A 435 -12.87 -1.64 6.15
CA VAL A 435 -13.04 -1.79 7.61
C VAL A 435 -12.53 -0.56 8.36
N PHE A 436 -11.36 -0.05 8.01
CA PHE A 436 -10.76 1.17 8.57
C PHE A 436 -11.68 2.39 8.43
N ILE A 437 -12.19 2.64 7.22
CA ILE A 437 -13.17 3.71 6.92
C ILE A 437 -14.47 3.49 7.71
N SER A 438 -14.91 2.24 7.90
CA SER A 438 -16.10 1.93 8.72
C SER A 438 -15.93 2.32 10.18
N PHE A 439 -14.76 2.06 10.78
CA PHE A 439 -14.44 2.49 12.15
C PHE A 439 -14.28 4.02 12.24
N TYR A 440 -13.57 4.65 11.30
CA TYR A 440 -13.48 6.12 11.20
C TYR A 440 -14.87 6.77 11.15
N TYR A 441 -15.80 6.22 10.37
CA TYR A 441 -17.16 6.76 10.27
C TYR A 441 -17.94 6.70 11.59
N VAL A 442 -17.82 5.58 12.32
CA VAL A 442 -18.48 5.41 13.64
C VAL A 442 -17.85 6.34 14.67
N TYR A 443 -16.52 6.38 14.78
CA TYR A 443 -15.83 7.25 15.74
C TYR A 443 -16.02 8.74 15.41
N ALA A 444 -16.00 9.15 14.14
CA ALA A 444 -16.21 10.55 13.78
C ALA A 444 -17.63 11.02 14.14
N LEU A 445 -18.65 10.17 13.94
CA LEU A 445 -20.02 10.47 14.40
C LEU A 445 -20.13 10.49 15.93
N LEU A 446 -19.42 9.60 16.62
CA LEU A 446 -19.47 9.50 18.08
C LEU A 446 -18.78 10.70 18.73
N GLY A 447 -17.57 11.06 18.28
CA GLY A 447 -16.86 12.27 18.69
C GLY A 447 -17.65 13.54 18.40
N PHE A 448 -18.20 13.69 17.19
CA PHE A 448 -19.15 14.77 16.87
C PHE A 448 -20.33 14.82 17.86
N SER A 449 -20.93 13.68 18.21
CA SER A 449 -22.07 13.65 19.15
C SER A 449 -21.73 13.91 20.63
N LEU A 450 -20.46 13.80 21.02
CA LEU A 450 -20.01 13.99 22.41
C LEU A 450 -19.24 15.30 22.64
N PHE A 451 -18.57 15.84 21.61
CA PHE A 451 -17.56 16.89 21.75
C PHE A 451 -17.80 18.14 20.89
N HIS A 452 -18.84 18.16 20.05
CA HIS A 452 -19.26 19.35 19.30
C HIS A 452 -19.54 20.55 20.22
N GLY A 453 -18.97 21.71 19.90
CA GLY A 453 -19.13 22.97 20.64
C GLY A 453 -18.33 23.06 21.95
N THR A 454 -17.46 22.09 22.25
CA THR A 454 -16.73 22.06 23.54
C THR A 454 -15.43 22.89 23.55
N ILE A 455 -14.88 23.18 22.37
CA ILE A 455 -13.70 24.04 22.20
C ILE A 455 -14.08 25.27 21.35
N GLU A 456 -14.54 26.32 22.04
CA GLU A 456 -14.82 27.62 21.43
C GLU A 456 -13.51 28.28 20.97
N HIS A 457 -13.41 28.63 19.67
CA HIS A 457 -12.35 29.51 19.18
C HIS A 457 -12.53 30.91 19.81
N PRO A 458 -11.46 31.58 20.30
CA PRO A 458 -11.58 32.93 20.82
C PRO A 458 -12.08 33.88 19.73
N ALA A 459 -13.21 34.55 19.96
CA ALA A 459 -13.84 35.41 18.97
C ALA A 459 -13.00 36.67 18.70
N ASN A 460 -12.89 37.05 17.42
CA ASN A 460 -12.23 38.29 16.97
C ASN A 460 -13.05 39.52 17.40
N GLY A 461 -12.94 39.89 18.67
CA GLY A 461 -13.65 41.01 19.28
C GLY A 461 -13.53 41.10 20.80
N SER A 462 -13.17 40.03 21.52
CA SER A 462 -13.07 40.05 22.99
C SER A 462 -11.83 39.34 23.56
N ALA A 463 -10.90 40.15 24.07
CA ALA A 463 -9.80 39.74 24.97
C ALA A 463 -8.82 38.66 24.46
N VAL A 464 -8.43 38.71 23.18
CA VAL A 464 -7.25 37.96 22.67
C VAL A 464 -5.94 38.59 23.14
N SER A 465 -5.88 39.91 23.30
CA SER A 465 -4.63 40.67 23.54
C SER A 465 -3.98 40.49 24.93
N ASN A 466 -4.69 39.97 25.93
CA ASN A 466 -4.25 39.93 27.34
C ASN A 466 -4.33 38.54 27.99
N LYS A 467 -4.52 37.45 27.22
CA LYS A 467 -4.52 36.08 27.76
C LYS A 467 -3.19 35.38 27.48
N THR A 468 -2.29 35.41 28.44
CA THR A 468 -1.07 34.61 28.42
C THR A 468 -1.39 33.13 28.69
N TYR A 469 -1.30 32.31 27.65
CA TYR A 469 -1.40 30.85 27.79
C TYR A 469 -0.04 30.25 28.17
N VAL A 470 -0.05 29.16 28.94
CA VAL A 470 1.18 28.43 29.31
C VAL A 470 1.75 27.73 28.07
N CYS A 471 3.07 27.76 27.90
CA CYS A 471 3.75 27.09 26.79
C CYS A 471 3.46 25.57 26.76
N GLY A 472 3.28 25.01 25.57
CA GLY A 472 2.92 23.60 25.38
C GLY A 472 1.42 23.29 25.54
N THR A 473 0.58 24.28 25.86
CA THR A 473 -0.89 24.09 25.89
C THR A 473 -1.53 24.16 24.51
N TYR A 474 -2.66 23.49 24.33
CA TYR A 474 -3.47 23.48 23.11
C TYR A 474 -3.76 24.91 22.57
N GLN A 475 -4.04 25.84 23.48
CA GLN A 475 -4.33 27.23 23.18
C GLN A 475 -3.09 28.00 22.71
N GLN A 476 -1.92 27.75 23.31
CA GLN A 476 -0.65 28.36 22.93
C GLN A 476 -0.12 27.80 21.59
N LEU A 477 -0.40 26.53 21.29
CA LEU A 477 -0.06 25.88 20.02
C LEU A 477 -1.05 26.19 18.88
N ASN A 478 -2.09 26.99 19.14
CA ASN A 478 -3.16 27.36 18.20
C ASN A 478 -3.88 26.15 17.56
N TYR A 479 -4.05 25.04 18.29
CA TYR A 479 -4.69 23.81 17.81
C TYR A 479 -6.21 23.93 17.61
N TRP A 480 -6.79 25.14 17.59
CA TRP A 480 -8.25 25.40 17.56
C TRP A 480 -9.04 24.72 16.43
N SER A 481 -8.40 24.36 15.32
CA SER A 481 -8.99 23.60 14.22
C SER A 481 -9.12 22.09 14.48
N ILE A 482 -8.48 21.56 15.53
CA ILE A 482 -8.50 20.15 15.94
C ILE A 482 -9.69 19.91 16.88
N ASN A 483 -10.89 20.14 16.35
CA ASN A 483 -12.16 20.02 17.07
C ASN A 483 -13.05 18.88 16.53
N PHE A 484 -14.25 18.74 17.09
CA PHE A 484 -15.29 17.80 16.64
C PHE A 484 -16.57 18.53 16.20
N ASP A 485 -16.46 19.82 15.86
CA ASP A 485 -17.62 20.67 15.60
C ASP A 485 -18.28 20.34 14.26
N ASP A 486 -17.48 19.90 13.29
CA ASP A 486 -17.91 19.40 11.99
C ASP A 486 -17.49 17.95 11.76
N PHE A 487 -18.18 17.24 10.86
CA PHE A 487 -17.81 15.87 10.49
C PHE A 487 -16.44 15.79 9.79
N ALA A 488 -16.07 16.82 9.01
CA ALA A 488 -14.75 16.92 8.39
C ALA A 488 -13.64 17.18 9.44
N ALA A 489 -13.86 18.12 10.36
CA ALA A 489 -12.96 18.37 11.48
C ALA A 489 -12.80 17.12 12.37
N SER A 490 -13.90 16.41 12.65
CA SER A 490 -13.90 15.14 13.39
C SER A 490 -13.00 14.07 12.74
N ILE A 491 -12.99 13.95 11.41
CA ILE A 491 -12.09 13.04 10.69
C ILE A 491 -10.63 13.48 10.83
N PHE A 492 -10.35 14.78 10.67
CA PHE A 492 -8.99 15.32 10.80
C PHE A 492 -8.45 15.16 12.23
N THR A 493 -9.26 15.43 13.25
CA THR A 493 -8.92 15.22 14.66
C THR A 493 -8.64 13.75 14.97
N LEU A 494 -9.44 12.81 14.44
CA LEU A 494 -9.17 11.38 14.56
C LEU A 494 -7.87 10.94 13.86
N TRP A 495 -7.54 11.56 12.73
CA TRP A 495 -6.27 11.35 12.03
C TRP A 495 -5.08 11.84 12.87
N SER A 496 -5.13 13.07 13.40
CA SER A 496 -4.11 13.61 14.30
C SER A 496 -3.91 12.73 15.54
N LEU A 497 -5.01 12.24 16.15
CA LEU A 497 -4.96 11.31 17.28
C LEU A 497 -4.37 9.94 16.88
N MET A 498 -4.65 9.44 15.68
CA MET A 498 -4.13 8.15 15.18
C MET A 498 -2.60 8.19 14.94
N VAL A 499 -2.05 9.35 14.57
CA VAL A 499 -0.61 9.58 14.34
C VAL A 499 0.19 9.66 15.65
N LEU A 500 -0.48 9.80 16.80
CA LEU A 500 0.10 9.79 18.16
C LEU A 500 1.14 10.88 18.48
N ASN A 501 1.44 11.81 17.57
CA ASN A 501 2.22 13.00 17.93
C ASN A 501 1.33 14.02 18.67
N ASN A 502 1.80 14.56 19.81
CA ASN A 502 1.09 15.52 20.67
C ASN A 502 -0.36 15.14 21.09
N TRP A 503 -0.77 13.87 20.95
CA TRP A 503 -2.16 13.44 21.20
C TRP A 503 -2.62 13.78 22.61
N HIS A 504 -1.74 13.65 23.59
CA HIS A 504 -2.00 13.97 24.99
C HIS A 504 -2.38 15.45 25.22
N VAL A 505 -1.88 16.39 24.40
CA VAL A 505 -2.24 17.82 24.49
C VAL A 505 -3.69 18.04 24.04
N ILE A 506 -4.10 17.37 22.96
CA ILE A 506 -5.48 17.40 22.45
C ILE A 506 -6.42 16.79 23.51
N VAL A 507 -6.09 15.60 24.01
CA VAL A 507 -6.92 14.89 25.01
C VAL A 507 -7.03 15.68 26.32
N ARG A 508 -5.95 16.33 26.75
CA ARG A 508 -5.97 17.21 27.93
C ARG A 508 -6.94 18.39 27.76
N ALA A 509 -6.96 19.05 26.60
CA ALA A 509 -7.88 20.17 26.35
C ALA A 509 -9.37 19.77 26.45
N PHE A 510 -9.75 18.61 25.89
CA PHE A 510 -11.11 18.07 26.05
C PHE A 510 -11.39 17.62 27.50
N THR A 511 -10.39 17.05 28.18
CA THR A 511 -10.52 16.58 29.58
C THR A 511 -10.68 17.73 30.57
N GLU A 512 -10.03 18.88 30.34
CA GLU A 512 -10.22 20.10 31.13
C GLU A 512 -11.60 20.74 30.92
N LYS A 513 -12.33 20.37 29.86
CA LYS A 513 -13.70 20.84 29.57
C LYS A 513 -14.81 19.89 30.02
N ILE A 514 -14.58 18.58 29.92
CA ILE A 514 -15.62 17.53 30.04
C ILE A 514 -15.35 16.57 31.21
N GLY A 515 -14.09 16.47 31.65
CA GLY A 515 -13.63 15.52 32.67
C GLY A 515 -13.07 14.21 32.11
N ARG A 516 -12.59 13.35 33.02
CA ARG A 516 -11.76 12.17 32.73
C ARG A 516 -12.37 11.13 31.78
N TRP A 517 -13.69 11.10 31.59
CA TRP A 517 -14.38 10.16 30.69
C TRP A 517 -13.86 10.23 29.23
N VAL A 518 -13.35 11.38 28.80
CA VAL A 518 -12.69 11.57 27.50
C VAL A 518 -11.56 10.56 27.28
N HIS A 519 -10.79 10.21 28.32
CA HIS A 519 -9.67 9.27 28.19
C HIS A 519 -10.13 7.89 27.72
N ILE A 520 -11.34 7.43 28.08
CA ILE A 520 -11.86 6.12 27.64
C ILE A 520 -12.04 6.11 26.11
N TYR A 521 -12.68 7.14 25.55
CA TYR A 521 -12.85 7.29 24.10
C TYR A 521 -11.51 7.38 23.36
N MET A 522 -10.56 8.13 23.91
CA MET A 522 -9.27 8.36 23.27
C MET A 522 -8.38 7.11 23.31
N LEU A 523 -8.39 6.37 24.42
CA LEU A 523 -7.69 5.09 24.56
C LEU A 523 -8.35 3.97 23.73
N SER A 524 -9.68 3.95 23.61
CA SER A 524 -10.36 2.99 22.72
C SER A 524 -10.12 3.30 21.24
N TRP A 525 -10.00 4.59 20.87
CA TRP A 525 -9.56 4.99 19.54
C TRP A 525 -8.12 4.57 19.25
N TRP A 526 -7.17 4.85 20.15
CA TRP A 526 -5.77 4.43 20.01
C TRP A 526 -5.63 2.91 19.81
N LEU A 527 -6.31 2.12 20.65
CA LEU A 527 -6.27 0.66 20.59
C LEU A 527 -6.84 0.13 19.26
N ILE A 528 -7.95 0.70 18.78
CA ILE A 528 -8.59 0.23 17.54
C ILE A 528 -7.85 0.74 16.30
N ALA A 529 -7.55 2.03 16.20
CA ALA A 529 -6.97 2.63 15.00
C ALA A 529 -5.45 2.38 14.89
N SER A 530 -4.67 2.85 15.85
CA SER A 530 -3.20 2.83 15.78
C SER A 530 -2.61 1.47 16.11
N VAL A 531 -3.18 0.74 17.08
CA VAL A 531 -2.64 -0.56 17.52
C VAL A 531 -3.19 -1.72 16.66
N ILE A 532 -4.51 -1.80 16.45
CA ILE A 532 -5.14 -2.92 15.73
C ILE A 532 -5.23 -2.71 14.21
N LEU A 533 -5.81 -1.61 13.74
CA LEU A 533 -6.12 -1.45 12.31
C LEU A 533 -4.89 -1.05 11.47
N LEU A 534 -3.97 -0.25 12.02
CA LEU A 534 -2.74 0.12 11.32
C LEU A 534 -1.78 -1.08 11.17
N THR A 535 -1.63 -1.93 12.20
CA THR A 535 -0.84 -3.17 12.09
C THR A 535 -1.45 -4.15 11.08
N LEU A 536 -2.79 -4.23 11.00
CA LEU A 536 -3.52 -5.00 9.99
C LEU A 536 -3.26 -4.48 8.56
N ILE A 537 -3.17 -3.16 8.36
CA ILE A 537 -2.79 -2.55 7.08
C ILE A 537 -1.33 -2.90 6.73
N THR A 538 -0.40 -2.75 7.67
CA THR A 538 1.02 -3.09 7.47
C THR A 538 1.19 -4.58 7.13
N ALA A 539 0.49 -5.48 7.82
CA ALA A 539 0.52 -6.92 7.54
C ALA A 539 0.09 -7.27 6.10
N MET A 540 -0.99 -6.63 5.60
CA MET A 540 -1.44 -6.79 4.22
C MET A 540 -0.43 -6.29 3.19
N ILE A 541 0.22 -5.15 3.47
CA ILE A 541 1.24 -4.56 2.58
C ILE A 541 2.47 -5.48 2.53
N ILE A 542 2.90 -6.03 3.66
CA ILE A 542 4.02 -6.99 3.74
C ILE A 542 3.72 -8.25 2.92
N GLU A 543 2.60 -8.94 3.16
CA GLU A 543 2.25 -10.17 2.41
C GLU A 543 2.13 -9.91 0.90
N SER A 544 1.45 -8.82 0.51
CA SER A 544 1.29 -8.47 -0.90
C SER A 544 2.60 -8.05 -1.58
N PHE A 545 3.59 -7.57 -0.83
CA PHE A 545 4.94 -7.27 -1.34
C PHE A 545 5.79 -8.53 -1.44
N LEU A 546 5.78 -9.39 -0.41
CA LEU A 546 6.49 -10.66 -0.40
C LEU A 546 6.06 -11.55 -1.57
N PHE A 547 4.75 -11.67 -1.81
CA PHE A 547 4.24 -12.46 -2.93
C PHE A 547 4.59 -11.85 -4.31
N ALA A 548 4.46 -10.52 -4.47
CA ALA A 548 4.84 -9.86 -5.72
C ALA A 548 6.34 -10.01 -6.03
N ARG A 549 7.20 -10.02 -4.99
CA ARG A 549 8.62 -10.33 -5.09
C ARG A 549 8.86 -11.79 -5.51
N GLN A 550 8.20 -12.76 -4.86
CA GLN A 550 8.29 -14.18 -5.22
C GLN A 550 7.91 -14.42 -6.70
N LEU A 551 6.79 -13.84 -7.15
CA LEU A 551 6.34 -13.94 -8.53
C LEU A 551 7.39 -13.41 -9.53
N HIS A 552 8.07 -12.31 -9.18
CA HIS A 552 9.12 -11.72 -10.01
C HIS A 552 10.41 -12.55 -10.02
N THR A 553 10.83 -13.12 -8.89
CA THR A 553 11.98 -14.05 -8.83
C THR A 553 11.72 -15.27 -9.71
N ASN A 554 10.57 -15.92 -9.55
CA ASN A 554 10.19 -17.06 -10.40
C ASN A 554 10.20 -16.70 -11.90
N GLN A 555 9.79 -15.47 -12.25
CA GLN A 555 9.84 -14.99 -13.63
C GLN A 555 11.27 -14.73 -14.14
N THR A 556 12.18 -14.20 -13.32
CA THR A 556 13.59 -14.04 -13.72
C THR A 556 14.30 -15.38 -13.87
N ASP A 557 13.98 -16.36 -13.02
CA ASP A 557 14.62 -17.67 -13.04
C ASP A 557 14.20 -18.46 -14.30
N VAL A 558 12.92 -18.38 -14.69
CA VAL A 558 12.43 -18.94 -15.97
C VAL A 558 13.08 -18.27 -17.19
N LEU A 559 13.34 -16.95 -17.14
CA LEU A 559 14.05 -16.26 -18.22
C LEU A 559 15.52 -16.74 -18.32
N GLN A 560 16.24 -16.85 -17.20
CA GLN A 560 17.60 -17.37 -17.18
C GLN A 560 17.69 -18.84 -17.64
N LEU A 561 16.70 -19.67 -17.29
CA LEU A 561 16.59 -21.04 -17.80
C LEU A 561 16.32 -21.08 -19.31
N SER A 562 15.56 -20.12 -19.85
CA SER A 562 15.34 -19.98 -21.30
C SER A 562 16.52 -19.39 -22.07
N GLU A 563 17.43 -18.67 -21.41
CA GLU A 563 18.63 -18.10 -22.02
C GLU A 563 19.85 -19.02 -21.95
N ARG A 564 19.82 -20.07 -21.11
CA ARG A 564 20.83 -21.16 -21.17
C ARG A 564 20.74 -21.86 -22.54
N PRO A 565 21.81 -21.86 -23.36
CA PRO A 565 21.72 -22.40 -24.71
C PRO A 565 21.39 -23.89 -24.77
N ARG A 566 20.75 -24.31 -25.87
CA ARG A 566 20.60 -25.72 -26.29
C ARG A 566 21.95 -26.35 -26.69
N ALA A 567 22.92 -26.38 -25.77
CA ALA A 567 24.28 -26.86 -26.00
C ALA A 567 24.34 -28.38 -26.28
N ASN A 568 23.38 -29.15 -25.75
CA ASN A 568 23.37 -30.61 -25.79
C ASN A 568 22.41 -31.20 -26.86
N ALA A 569 22.16 -30.48 -27.95
CA ALA A 569 21.42 -31.01 -29.10
C ALA A 569 22.37 -31.75 -30.05
N PRO A 570 22.22 -33.07 -30.27
CA PRO A 570 23.08 -33.82 -31.20
C PRO A 570 22.89 -33.30 -32.64
N ARG A 571 23.99 -32.97 -33.33
CA ARG A 571 23.93 -32.62 -34.75
C ARG A 571 23.65 -33.88 -35.59
N PRO A 572 22.67 -33.87 -36.50
CA PRO A 572 22.45 -35.00 -37.40
C PRO A 572 23.63 -35.15 -38.36
N ALA A 573 24.11 -36.39 -38.54
CA ALA A 573 25.25 -36.68 -39.40
C ALA A 573 24.85 -36.63 -40.89
N THR A 574 25.21 -35.55 -41.58
CA THR A 574 25.06 -35.43 -43.04
C THR A 574 26.12 -36.27 -43.76
N GLY A 575 25.68 -37.10 -44.72
CA GLY A 575 26.51 -38.11 -45.38
C GLY A 575 27.61 -37.58 -46.32
N SER A 576 28.54 -38.49 -46.66
CA SER A 576 29.77 -38.26 -47.40
C SER A 576 29.63 -37.92 -48.89
N ARG A 577 30.53 -37.09 -49.45
CA ARG A 577 31.20 -37.43 -50.73
C ARG A 577 32.51 -36.65 -51.05
N SER A 578 33.61 -37.41 -51.14
CA SER A 578 34.66 -37.35 -52.19
C SER A 578 35.59 -36.12 -52.39
N ARG A 579 36.91 -36.39 -52.31
CA ARG A 579 38.07 -35.75 -52.98
C ARG A 579 38.53 -34.35 -52.50
N CYS A 580 39.81 -33.97 -52.59
CA CYS A 580 41.10 -34.72 -52.57
C CYS A 580 42.26 -33.69 -52.61
N CYS A 581 43.39 -33.99 -51.93
CA CYS A 581 44.68 -33.28 -52.02
C CYS A 581 44.67 -31.81 -51.53
N ASP A 582 45.79 -31.18 -51.16
CA ASP A 582 47.21 -31.61 -51.17
C ASP A 582 48.00 -31.07 -49.96
N ASP A 583 49.28 -31.44 -49.83
CA ASP A 583 50.17 -31.14 -48.69
C ASP A 583 50.59 -29.65 -48.49
N GLY A 584 51.09 -29.30 -47.28
CA GLY A 584 51.72 -28.01 -46.98
C GLY A 584 52.17 -27.79 -45.51
N ASP A 585 53.40 -28.19 -45.18
CA ASP A 585 54.11 -27.90 -43.90
C ASP A 585 54.68 -26.47 -43.88
N ASP A 586 54.57 -25.73 -42.76
CA ASP A 586 55.71 -25.04 -42.14
C ASP A 586 55.44 -24.56 -40.69
N ARG A 587 56.47 -23.97 -40.03
CA ARG A 587 56.69 -24.07 -38.58
C ARG A 587 56.75 -22.74 -37.80
N GLY A 588 55.94 -22.66 -36.75
CA GLY A 588 56.42 -22.48 -35.37
C GLY A 588 56.93 -21.11 -34.86
N ARG A 589 57.27 -21.12 -33.54
CA ARG A 589 57.74 -20.02 -32.65
C ARG A 589 56.69 -18.95 -32.25
N LEU A 590 56.85 -18.22 -31.14
CA LEU A 590 57.26 -18.48 -29.73
C LEU A 590 57.33 -17.12 -28.98
N ILE A 591 57.30 -17.13 -27.63
CA ILE A 591 57.63 -16.01 -26.70
C ILE A 591 56.57 -14.85 -26.65
N ASP A 592 56.22 -14.16 -25.55
CA ASP A 592 55.92 -14.41 -24.11
C ASP A 592 55.07 -13.16 -23.64
N ASP A 593 54.71 -12.78 -22.39
CA ASP A 593 55.09 -13.16 -21.01
C ASP A 593 54.02 -12.79 -19.93
N ASN A 594 54.24 -13.27 -18.69
CA ASN A 594 53.73 -12.96 -17.32
C ASN A 594 52.71 -11.82 -16.97
N GLY A 595 51.90 -12.10 -15.90
CA GLY A 595 51.27 -11.13 -14.96
C GLY A 595 49.73 -11.27 -14.78
N VAL A 596 49.13 -11.84 -13.71
CA VAL A 596 49.13 -11.52 -12.24
C VAL A 596 48.40 -10.21 -11.92
N GLU A 597 47.40 -10.08 -11.04
CA GLU A 597 46.51 -10.99 -10.26
C GLU A 597 45.29 -10.16 -9.74
N GLU A 598 44.13 -10.78 -9.45
CA GLU A 598 43.39 -10.50 -8.18
C GLU A 598 42.27 -11.53 -7.90
N LEU A 599 41.88 -11.66 -6.62
CA LEU A 599 41.09 -12.79 -6.10
C LEU A 599 39.60 -12.44 -5.85
N LEU A 600 38.73 -13.46 -5.98
CA LEU A 600 37.56 -13.62 -5.11
C LEU A 600 37.47 -15.10 -4.65
N PRO A 601 37.20 -15.37 -3.35
CA PRO A 601 37.30 -16.70 -2.79
C PRO A 601 36.07 -17.58 -3.07
N ALA A 602 36.30 -18.88 -3.19
CA ALA A 602 35.25 -19.89 -3.05
C ALA A 602 34.85 -20.04 -1.57
N PHE A 603 33.61 -20.50 -1.33
CA PHE A 603 33.23 -21.10 -0.06
C PHE A 603 32.36 -22.33 -0.32
N GLU A 604 32.57 -23.38 0.47
CA GLU A 604 32.21 -24.74 0.08
C GLU A 604 30.76 -25.13 0.41
N LEU A 605 30.28 -26.20 -0.24
CA LEU A 605 29.09 -26.92 0.17
C LEU A 605 29.27 -27.48 1.58
N SER A 606 28.23 -27.41 2.40
CA SER A 606 27.98 -28.43 3.43
C SER A 606 26.72 -29.20 3.04
N SER A 607 26.82 -30.53 3.04
CA SER A 607 25.75 -31.45 2.67
C SER A 607 25.05 -31.98 3.92
N HIS A 608 23.73 -32.15 3.84
CA HIS A 608 23.04 -33.22 4.56
C HIS A 608 21.78 -33.64 3.80
N GLU A 609 21.53 -34.95 3.76
CA GLU A 609 20.56 -35.54 2.84
C GLU A 609 19.12 -35.51 3.38
N ARG A 610 18.15 -35.41 2.45
CA ARG A 610 16.86 -36.12 2.56
C ARG A 610 16.47 -36.74 1.23
N THR A 611 16.97 -37.96 1.01
CA THR A 611 16.27 -39.10 0.38
C THR A 611 15.03 -38.81 -0.48
N SER A 612 15.22 -38.95 -1.80
CA SER A 612 14.34 -39.67 -2.72
C SER A 612 12.81 -39.44 -2.64
N ALA A 613 12.32 -38.51 -3.47
CA ALA A 613 10.95 -38.51 -4.01
C ALA A 613 10.96 -38.05 -5.48
N SER A 614 11.66 -38.80 -6.34
CA SER A 614 11.74 -38.55 -7.79
C SER A 614 10.97 -39.62 -8.56
N ALA A 615 10.58 -39.31 -9.81
CA ALA A 615 9.86 -40.13 -10.80
C ALA A 615 8.31 -40.03 -10.84
N ALA A 616 7.76 -38.82 -10.97
CA ALA A 616 6.38 -38.59 -11.43
C ALA A 616 6.15 -37.21 -12.11
N ALA A 617 7.16 -36.64 -12.78
CA ALA A 617 7.11 -35.25 -13.30
C ALA A 617 7.97 -35.05 -14.58
N THR A 618 7.72 -35.85 -15.61
CA THR A 618 8.36 -35.75 -16.93
C THR A 618 7.31 -35.94 -18.03
N MET A 619 7.46 -35.22 -19.15
CA MET A 619 6.52 -35.12 -20.28
C MET A 619 5.23 -34.30 -20.02
N GLU A 620 5.37 -33.00 -19.79
CA GLU A 620 4.37 -32.02 -20.27
C GLU A 620 4.96 -30.59 -20.38
N MET A 621 6.05 -30.42 -21.14
CA MET A 621 6.74 -29.12 -21.27
C MET A 621 7.46 -28.90 -22.62
N GLU A 622 6.81 -29.23 -23.74
CA GLU A 622 7.37 -28.93 -25.06
C GLU A 622 6.37 -28.33 -26.07
N ASP A 623 5.65 -27.28 -25.65
CA ASP A 623 4.98 -26.35 -26.59
C ASP A 623 4.96 -24.88 -26.10
N VAL A 624 6.05 -24.46 -25.43
CA VAL A 624 6.21 -23.10 -24.89
C VAL A 624 6.89 -22.19 -25.93
N LEU A 625 6.22 -21.91 -27.04
CA LEU A 625 6.77 -21.06 -28.10
C LEU A 625 6.74 -19.56 -27.73
N MET A 626 7.91 -19.02 -27.40
CA MET A 626 8.32 -17.59 -27.49
C MET A 626 7.36 -16.51 -26.95
N THR A 627 7.70 -15.87 -25.81
CA THR A 627 7.11 -14.57 -25.43
C THR A 627 8.13 -13.54 -24.88
N PRO A 628 8.05 -12.26 -25.30
CA PRO A 628 8.92 -11.17 -24.81
C PRO A 628 8.55 -10.69 -23.39
N PRO A 629 9.44 -9.94 -22.69
CA PRO A 629 9.38 -9.73 -21.23
C PRO A 629 8.33 -8.71 -20.71
N SER A 630 7.33 -8.35 -21.49
CA SER A 630 6.36 -7.28 -21.18
C SER A 630 5.01 -7.76 -20.58
N ALA A 631 4.88 -9.05 -20.26
CA ALA A 631 3.64 -9.61 -19.74
C ALA A 631 3.30 -9.13 -18.31
N THR A 632 2.31 -8.24 -18.19
CA THR A 632 1.77 -7.81 -16.88
C THR A 632 0.99 -8.94 -16.21
N MET A 633 1.63 -9.68 -15.30
CA MET A 633 0.95 -10.67 -14.45
C MET A 633 0.06 -9.95 -13.42
N ALA A 634 -1.25 -10.03 -13.61
CA ALA A 634 -2.25 -9.59 -12.64
C ALA A 634 -2.67 -10.77 -11.76
N PHE A 635 -2.20 -10.79 -10.52
CA PHE A 635 -2.45 -11.91 -9.60
C PHE A 635 -3.70 -11.67 -8.74
N SER A 636 -4.41 -12.74 -8.38
CA SER A 636 -5.49 -12.67 -7.41
C SER A 636 -4.93 -12.68 -5.99
N PHE A 637 -5.63 -12.01 -5.08
CA PHE A 637 -5.43 -12.14 -3.64
C PHE A 637 -5.51 -13.60 -3.14
N GLU A 638 -6.15 -14.50 -3.90
CA GLU A 638 -6.15 -15.94 -3.62
C GLU A 638 -4.82 -16.61 -3.95
N GLN A 639 -4.18 -16.26 -5.08
CA GLN A 639 -2.94 -16.89 -5.54
C GLN A 639 -1.78 -16.66 -4.56
N MET A 640 -1.84 -15.55 -3.81
CA MET A 640 -0.98 -15.23 -2.66
C MET A 640 -0.85 -16.37 -1.63
N PHE A 641 -1.89 -17.21 -1.50
CA PHE A 641 -1.96 -18.29 -0.52
C PHE A 641 -2.16 -19.69 -1.14
N VAL A 642 -2.15 -19.82 -2.48
CA VAL A 642 -2.28 -21.11 -3.19
C VAL A 642 -1.05 -22.01 -2.95
N GLY A 643 0.15 -21.44 -2.85
CA GLY A 643 1.39 -22.20 -2.60
C GLY A 643 1.49 -22.86 -1.21
N SER A 644 0.45 -22.72 -0.37
CA SER A 644 0.32 -23.41 0.93
C SER A 644 -1.04 -24.11 1.05
N TYR A 645 -1.59 -24.55 -0.08
CA TYR A 645 -2.75 -25.44 -0.16
C TYR A 645 -2.29 -26.84 -0.54
N GLU A 646 -2.38 -27.77 0.41
CA GLU A 646 -2.32 -29.20 0.12
C GLU A 646 -3.63 -29.61 -0.57
N GLU A 647 -3.56 -30.38 -1.66
CA GLU A 647 -4.78 -30.76 -2.38
C GLU A 647 -5.56 -31.84 -1.60
N PRO A 648 -6.88 -31.65 -1.38
CA PRO A 648 -7.69 -32.55 -0.58
C PRO A 648 -7.84 -33.89 -1.28
N THR A 649 -7.75 -34.97 -0.51
CA THR A 649 -7.87 -36.33 -1.04
C THR A 649 -9.28 -36.58 -1.60
N ASN A 650 -9.39 -37.48 -2.58
CA ASN A 650 -10.68 -37.89 -3.12
C ASN A 650 -11.61 -38.47 -2.04
N GLU A 651 -11.05 -39.08 -0.98
CA GLU A 651 -11.83 -39.53 0.17
C GLU A 651 -12.43 -38.37 0.96
N GLU A 652 -11.68 -37.30 1.25
CA GLU A 652 -12.21 -36.14 1.98
C GLU A 652 -13.29 -35.41 1.18
N LEU A 653 -13.10 -35.31 -0.14
CA LEU A 653 -14.10 -34.80 -1.08
C LEU A 653 -15.40 -35.63 -1.01
N VAL A 654 -15.31 -36.96 -1.08
CA VAL A 654 -16.47 -37.87 -1.01
C VAL A 654 -17.12 -37.85 0.38
N ARG A 655 -16.34 -37.93 1.47
CA ARG A 655 -16.85 -37.82 2.85
C ARG A 655 -17.58 -36.50 3.10
N HIS A 656 -17.16 -35.41 2.45
CA HIS A 656 -17.85 -34.12 2.57
C HIS A 656 -19.13 -34.06 1.72
N LEU A 657 -19.16 -34.70 0.55
CA LEU A 657 -20.40 -34.82 -0.25
C LEU A 657 -21.45 -35.68 0.47
N GLN A 658 -21.06 -36.82 1.04
CA GLN A 658 -21.92 -37.73 1.80
C GLN A 658 -22.57 -37.08 3.04
N ARG A 659 -21.96 -36.01 3.60
CA ARG A 659 -22.55 -35.24 4.73
C ARG A 659 -23.71 -34.32 4.30
N HIS A 660 -23.88 -34.05 3.01
CA HIS A 660 -25.04 -33.34 2.49
C HIS A 660 -26.05 -34.37 1.95
N THR A 661 -27.10 -34.65 2.72
CA THR A 661 -28.10 -35.68 2.43
C THR A 661 -28.76 -35.53 1.05
N GLU A 662 -28.98 -34.30 0.60
CA GLU A 662 -29.52 -33.98 -0.73
C GLU A 662 -28.57 -34.36 -1.89
N LEU A 663 -27.25 -34.34 -1.65
CA LEU A 663 -26.22 -34.79 -2.60
C LEU A 663 -25.93 -36.29 -2.46
N GLY A 664 -26.11 -36.87 -1.27
CA GLY A 664 -26.01 -38.31 -1.05
C GLY A 664 -26.98 -39.11 -1.93
N ALA A 665 -28.19 -38.60 -2.13
CA ALA A 665 -29.20 -39.20 -3.02
C ALA A 665 -28.75 -39.26 -4.50
N LEU A 666 -27.90 -38.34 -4.96
CA LEU A 666 -27.33 -38.35 -6.31
C LEU A 666 -26.13 -39.31 -6.47
N ILE A 667 -25.55 -39.80 -5.36
CA ILE A 667 -24.45 -40.77 -5.36
C ILE A 667 -24.99 -42.22 -5.35
N SER A 668 -26.27 -42.41 -5.02
CA SER A 668 -26.96 -43.70 -4.97
C SER A 668 -27.82 -44.03 -6.21
N ILE A 669 -27.57 -43.38 -7.35
CA ILE A 669 -28.35 -43.44 -8.61
C ILE A 669 -27.41 -43.53 -9.82
#